data_AF-A0AAV6FP91-F1
#
_entry.id   AF-A0AAV6FP91-F1
#
_cell.length_a   1.000
_cell.length_b   1.000
_cell.length_c   1.000
_cell.angle_alpha   90.00
_cell.angle_beta   90.00
_cell.angle_gamma   90.00
#
_symmetry.space_group_name_H-M   'P 1'
#
loop_
_entity.id
_entity.type
_entity.pdbx_description
1 polymer ?
#
loop_
_entity_poly.entity_id
_entity_poly.type
_entity_poly.pdbx_seq_one_letter_code
_entity_poly.pdbx_strand_id
1 'polypeptide(L)'
;MPTSDTRIRKSSNAMARVSKTPSRKPGLPVVNHKITAKGKGEIINPKPVDLNRVLRLLQDPLAVSLKERHLFTFKKVIKTYHKGFRLRDLENIIKVLDICTEKIKDHPEYTPMLYDLLKICGLPFLKEKTSDEVKYTDAAKQSLSQLGYLMRVPKADVRLQLCASISSFYNSATPKPPDTGLQPLSLSSRRRLLEQSGVVETLVLALALLEDQLAVRLQLLHTLQVLSCTSEVNCELMLKAQAAQKICLHMNEPDPSGQLLFRSSEILWNLLERGCPQELTEQLSSMDCILCLKEAFLNQLRHGYRNYDQQLRNDLLVITTLIAENPKAPLIESGFAQQLILFATFPEMKSHNPLTRNLKLTFNNEDFEMKKLLLNLVVVMSQDLSSVQLFREGRVMLALMYLVKPPDTAQSSGRGWTPVQQEELQLQALASLTTVAPLMLEEYMTCQANTCLLMLLEWCVQEDAYFSQGHSFHGTGGRGSKKAQLRYSVRLLRSMVSLANPIINQDLCDQGAISLFIELLIQLGGPDDEDAIALEIKADLQLILSTLCESDIHRKELFGTEGVDMTVRFLKMNSAKFFSGMGHSKLILSTVDCVWSCIIGCFTNEDVFLEREGIFLLFDLIHSSPMTMHGVVLGALLELCDNPKALPHVQAWRGPDGQSAPHLLLQLWRQEEEDLGVQRDQHGRITDPVRPLVHAHQEEQAQESTPADTPSAAVVDVAGNQRCKIYGLFCKLGFEDLPGLVAEDYITLSIVSRYLDFKTGEVWEEISRELALEGVRPVTPDAEALQTISQATEDTAKRVSEQQSAILQRQEEEEAQKEQQTYAEIRSNHKQQELTAKSWEHFVAKTSDHKILKECKKRQEKSIESSRPKAKGKDSGTIYHHTHIPGLQTTTFCGRVMAVESTPAHLTGGPLANTDLALARVPMQGGALRKLPQATQQDLEHLNAVSVQ
;
A
#
# COMPACT_ATOMS: atom_id res chain seq x y z
N MET A 1 -2.88 -7.15 6.66
CA MET A 1 -1.78 -7.93 6.07
C MET A 1 -2.22 -8.40 4.69
N PRO A 2 -1.52 -8.04 3.60
CA PRO A 2 -1.98 -8.41 2.26
C PRO A 2 -1.72 -9.90 2.02
N THR A 3 -2.78 -10.57 1.56
CA THR A 3 -2.88 -11.98 1.20
C THR A 3 -1.79 -12.38 0.19
N SER A 4 -1.05 -13.43 0.55
CA SER A 4 0.00 -14.07 -0.24
C SER A 4 -0.55 -14.73 -1.50
N ASP A 5 -0.22 -14.18 -2.66
CA ASP A 5 -0.51 -14.75 -3.98
C ASP A 5 0.61 -15.76 -4.34
N THR A 6 0.57 -16.94 -3.72
CA THR A 6 1.47 -18.07 -3.99
C THR A 6 1.01 -18.86 -5.21
N ARG A 7 1.12 -18.28 -6.41
CA ARG A 7 1.02 -19.05 -7.68
C ARG A 7 2.40 -19.48 -8.15
N ILE A 8 2.88 -20.61 -7.62
CA ILE A 8 4.04 -21.34 -8.18
C ILE A 8 3.59 -22.01 -9.48
N ARG A 9 3.81 -21.36 -10.63
CA ARG A 9 3.70 -22.00 -11.95
C ARG A 9 4.90 -22.92 -12.19
N LYS A 10 4.70 -24.24 -12.19
CA LYS A 10 5.66 -25.21 -12.76
C LYS A 10 5.77 -24.95 -14.27
N SER A 11 6.90 -24.39 -14.73
CA SER A 11 7.20 -24.27 -16.17
C SER A 11 7.83 -25.57 -16.69
N SER A 12 7.05 -26.39 -17.37
CA SER A 12 7.56 -27.48 -18.21
C SER A 12 7.45 -27.09 -19.68
N ASN A 13 8.56 -26.68 -20.30
CA ASN A 13 8.67 -26.67 -21.76
C ASN A 13 10.13 -26.83 -22.19
N ALA A 14 10.46 -28.04 -22.62
CA ALA A 14 11.62 -28.32 -23.46
C ALA A 14 11.15 -29.19 -24.63
N MET A 15 10.95 -28.58 -25.81
CA MET A 15 11.28 -29.20 -27.09
C MET A 15 11.42 -28.12 -28.18
N ALA A 16 12.59 -28.15 -28.82
CA ALA A 16 13.21 -27.16 -29.71
C ALA A 16 12.43 -26.74 -30.96
N ARG A 17 12.76 -25.55 -31.51
CA ARG A 17 12.94 -25.39 -32.97
C ARG A 17 13.74 -24.15 -33.37
N VAL A 18 14.86 -24.42 -34.05
CA VAL A 18 15.68 -23.49 -34.83
C VAL A 18 14.85 -22.95 -36.00
N SER A 19 14.78 -21.62 -36.12
CA SER A 19 14.13 -20.90 -37.21
C SER A 19 15.02 -20.87 -38.46
N LYS A 20 14.58 -21.53 -39.54
CA LYS A 20 14.99 -21.20 -40.92
C LYS A 20 13.77 -20.75 -41.70
N THR A 21 13.80 -19.51 -42.14
CA THR A 21 12.84 -18.88 -43.05
C THR A 21 12.92 -19.52 -44.45
N PRO A 22 11.79 -19.60 -45.17
CA PRO A 22 11.84 -19.55 -46.62
C PRO A 22 11.05 -18.36 -47.18
N SER A 23 11.65 -17.79 -48.20
CA SER A 23 11.23 -16.65 -49.00
C SER A 23 10.04 -16.97 -49.92
N ARG A 24 9.22 -15.93 -50.17
CA ARG A 24 8.22 -15.87 -51.24
C ARG A 24 8.89 -15.84 -52.62
N LYS A 25 8.37 -16.59 -53.60
CA LYS A 25 8.19 -16.15 -55.01
C LYS A 25 6.98 -16.85 -55.67
N PRO A 26 6.24 -16.17 -56.58
CA PRO A 26 5.04 -16.66 -57.27
C PRO A 26 5.29 -17.07 -58.75
N GLY A 27 4.36 -17.83 -59.36
CA GLY A 27 4.27 -18.05 -60.81
C GLY A 27 3.60 -19.39 -61.16
N LEU A 28 2.31 -19.43 -61.51
CA LEU A 28 1.69 -19.36 -62.86
C LEU A 28 1.24 -20.77 -63.36
N PRO A 29 0.19 -20.86 -64.21
CA PRO A 29 -0.82 -21.91 -64.18
C PRO A 29 -0.75 -22.89 -65.36
N VAL A 30 -1.29 -24.11 -65.23
CA VAL A 30 -1.60 -24.98 -66.38
C VAL A 30 -2.92 -25.74 -66.21
N VAL A 31 -3.91 -25.23 -66.96
CA VAL A 31 -5.00 -25.84 -67.73
C VAL A 31 -5.27 -27.36 -67.62
N ASN A 32 -6.52 -27.64 -67.26
CA ASN A 32 -7.47 -28.69 -67.69
C ASN A 32 -6.95 -30.04 -68.21
N HIS A 33 -7.53 -31.12 -67.66
CA HIS A 33 -8.38 -32.00 -68.47
C HIS A 33 -9.53 -32.57 -67.63
N LYS A 34 -10.77 -32.21 -68.01
CA LYS A 34 -11.99 -32.97 -67.71
C LYS A 34 -11.90 -34.29 -68.48
N ILE A 35 -11.96 -35.41 -67.76
CA ILE A 35 -12.45 -36.68 -68.32
C ILE A 35 -13.63 -37.11 -67.46
N THR A 36 -14.81 -37.01 -68.06
CA THR A 36 -16.04 -37.63 -67.60
C THR A 36 -15.94 -39.14 -67.74
N ALA A 37 -15.95 -39.86 -66.62
CA ALA A 37 -16.30 -41.27 -66.58
C ALA A 37 -17.54 -41.45 -65.70
N LYS A 38 -18.70 -41.60 -66.35
CA LYS A 38 -19.92 -42.15 -65.75
C LYS A 38 -19.62 -43.60 -65.36
N GLY A 39 -19.24 -43.83 -64.12
CA GLY A 39 -19.23 -45.15 -63.48
C GLY A 39 -20.31 -45.20 -62.41
N LYS A 40 -21.43 -45.87 -62.71
CA LYS A 40 -22.42 -46.29 -61.72
C LYS A 40 -21.73 -47.24 -60.73
N GLY A 41 -21.27 -46.70 -59.61
CA GLY A 41 -21.00 -47.47 -58.40
C GLY A 41 -22.06 -47.09 -57.39
N GLU A 42 -23.07 -47.94 -57.23
CA GLU A 42 -24.01 -47.83 -56.11
C GLU A 42 -23.23 -47.83 -54.81
N ILE A 43 -23.17 -46.67 -54.16
CA ILE A 43 -22.78 -46.57 -52.76
C ILE A 43 -23.91 -47.25 -51.99
N ILE A 44 -23.71 -48.52 -51.65
CA ILE A 44 -24.57 -49.24 -50.70
C ILE A 44 -24.40 -48.52 -49.36
N ASN A 45 -25.25 -47.52 -49.11
CA ASN A 45 -25.48 -47.00 -47.77
C ASN A 45 -25.97 -48.17 -46.92
N PRO A 46 -25.26 -48.59 -45.85
CA PRO A 46 -25.81 -49.59 -44.95
C PRO A 46 -27.12 -49.05 -44.36
N LYS A 47 -28.22 -49.80 -44.54
CA LYS A 47 -29.54 -49.46 -43.99
C LYS A 47 -29.39 -49.06 -42.51
N PRO A 48 -29.96 -47.92 -42.07
CA PRO A 48 -29.85 -47.47 -40.70
C PRO A 48 -30.40 -48.56 -39.76
N VAL A 49 -29.65 -48.86 -38.70
CA VAL A 49 -30.12 -49.74 -37.64
C VAL A 49 -31.19 -49.00 -36.87
N ASP A 50 -32.42 -49.54 -36.86
CA ASP A 50 -33.50 -49.02 -36.02
C ASP A 50 -33.27 -49.45 -34.57
N LEU A 51 -32.69 -48.56 -33.76
CA LEU A 51 -32.40 -48.80 -32.34
C LEU A 51 -33.67 -49.10 -31.52
N ASN A 52 -34.84 -48.58 -31.91
CA ASN A 52 -36.10 -48.91 -31.22
C ASN A 52 -36.52 -50.36 -31.48
N ARG A 53 -36.19 -50.90 -32.65
CA ARG A 53 -36.40 -52.32 -32.97
C ARG A 53 -35.39 -53.22 -32.24
N VAL A 54 -34.16 -52.73 -32.03
CA VAL A 54 -33.15 -53.42 -31.22
C VAL A 54 -33.58 -53.48 -29.75
N LEU A 55 -34.03 -52.36 -29.16
CA LEU A 55 -34.51 -52.30 -27.78
C LEU A 55 -35.71 -53.22 -27.55
N ARG A 56 -36.72 -53.20 -28.45
CA ARG A 56 -37.86 -54.12 -28.40
C ARG A 56 -37.44 -55.59 -28.39
N LEU A 57 -36.44 -55.97 -29.21
CA LEU A 57 -35.92 -57.34 -29.23
C LEU A 57 -35.23 -57.71 -27.91
N LEU A 58 -34.48 -56.78 -27.32
CA LEU A 58 -33.71 -57.03 -26.10
C LEU A 58 -34.57 -57.08 -24.82
N GLN A 59 -35.73 -56.40 -24.83
CA GLN A 59 -36.67 -56.30 -23.71
C GLN A 59 -37.86 -57.27 -23.80
N ASP A 60 -38.12 -57.89 -24.96
CA ASP A 60 -39.25 -58.80 -25.15
C ASP A 60 -39.14 -60.03 -24.20
N PRO A 61 -40.11 -60.25 -23.30
CA PRO A 61 -40.12 -61.39 -22.37
C PRO A 61 -40.04 -62.75 -23.08
N LEU A 62 -40.53 -62.86 -24.31
CA LEU A 62 -40.50 -64.08 -25.12
C LEU A 62 -39.15 -64.29 -25.83
N ALA A 63 -38.31 -63.25 -25.92
CA ALA A 63 -37.00 -63.29 -26.56
C ALA A 63 -35.84 -63.52 -25.58
N VAL A 64 -36.11 -63.66 -24.27
CA VAL A 64 -35.08 -63.83 -23.22
C VAL A 64 -34.13 -65.01 -23.50
N SER A 65 -34.62 -66.08 -24.13
CA SER A 65 -33.84 -67.27 -24.51
C SER A 65 -33.07 -67.16 -25.84
N LEU A 66 -33.31 -66.11 -26.64
CA LEU A 66 -32.72 -65.93 -27.99
C LEU A 66 -31.33 -65.28 -27.97
N LYS A 67 -30.41 -65.86 -27.19
CA LYS A 67 -29.07 -65.31 -26.91
C LYS A 67 -28.24 -65.04 -28.18
N GLU A 68 -28.18 -65.98 -29.12
CA GLU A 68 -27.41 -65.81 -30.37
C GLU A 68 -27.93 -64.65 -31.22
N ARG A 69 -29.26 -64.45 -31.21
CA ARG A 69 -29.92 -63.36 -31.94
C ARG A 69 -29.62 -62.01 -31.29
N HIS A 70 -29.52 -61.95 -29.96
CA HIS A 70 -29.06 -60.75 -29.24
C HIS A 70 -27.60 -60.42 -29.60
N LEU A 71 -26.69 -61.39 -29.49
CA LEU A 71 -25.26 -61.19 -29.80
C LEU A 71 -25.06 -60.75 -31.26
N PHE A 72 -25.79 -61.32 -32.22
CA PHE A 72 -25.76 -60.88 -33.61
C PHE A 72 -26.23 -59.42 -33.76
N THR A 73 -27.26 -59.03 -33.02
CA THR A 73 -27.80 -57.66 -33.04
C THR A 73 -26.80 -56.67 -32.43
N PHE A 74 -26.15 -57.00 -31.31
CA PHE A 74 -25.08 -56.20 -30.72
C PHE A 74 -23.91 -56.01 -31.70
N LYS A 75 -23.42 -57.09 -32.34
CA LYS A 75 -22.37 -57.00 -33.38
C LYS A 75 -22.76 -56.08 -34.54
N LYS A 76 -24.04 -56.08 -34.93
CA LYS A 76 -24.56 -55.18 -35.97
C LYS A 76 -24.56 -53.72 -35.52
N VAL A 77 -24.94 -53.45 -34.26
CA VAL A 77 -24.87 -52.10 -33.66
C VAL A 77 -23.41 -51.62 -33.61
N ILE A 78 -22.50 -52.42 -33.07
CA ILE A 78 -21.05 -52.12 -32.98
C ILE A 78 -20.49 -51.80 -34.37
N LYS A 79 -20.76 -52.64 -35.38
CA LYS A 79 -20.31 -52.42 -36.76
C LYS A 79 -20.87 -51.13 -37.37
N THR A 80 -22.10 -50.76 -37.01
CA THR A 80 -22.75 -49.55 -37.55
C THR A 80 -22.15 -48.28 -36.94
N TYR A 81 -21.86 -48.30 -35.63
CA TYR A 81 -21.38 -47.14 -34.88
C TYR A 81 -19.86 -47.12 -34.64
N HIS A 82 -19.08 -47.95 -35.33
CA HIS A 82 -17.63 -48.07 -35.14
C HIS A 82 -16.83 -46.76 -35.28
N LYS A 83 -17.41 -45.70 -35.84
CA LYS A 83 -16.81 -44.35 -35.99
C LYS A 83 -17.26 -43.33 -34.93
N GLY A 84 -18.12 -43.71 -33.98
CA GLY A 84 -18.67 -42.84 -32.95
C GLY A 84 -20.19 -42.81 -32.95
N PHE A 85 -20.78 -42.51 -31.79
CA PHE A 85 -22.23 -42.43 -31.60
C PHE A 85 -22.78 -41.06 -32.02
N ARG A 86 -23.98 -41.05 -32.62
CA ARG A 86 -24.68 -39.81 -32.97
C ARG A 86 -25.38 -39.24 -31.74
N LEU A 87 -25.34 -37.92 -31.55
CA LEU A 87 -25.99 -37.25 -30.42
C LEU A 87 -27.46 -37.64 -30.24
N ARG A 88 -28.22 -37.72 -31.34
CA ARG A 88 -29.65 -38.08 -31.34
C ARG A 88 -29.95 -39.51 -30.90
N ASP A 89 -28.96 -40.41 -31.00
CA ASP A 89 -29.13 -41.85 -30.76
C ASP A 89 -28.67 -42.23 -29.33
N LEU A 90 -28.04 -41.31 -28.58
CA LEU A 90 -27.35 -41.58 -27.32
C LEU A 90 -28.26 -42.22 -26.26
N GLU A 91 -29.47 -41.68 -26.06
CA GLU A 91 -30.41 -42.22 -25.07
C GLU A 91 -30.73 -43.71 -25.31
N ASN A 92 -30.93 -44.08 -26.57
CA ASN A 92 -31.20 -45.47 -26.94
C ASN A 92 -29.94 -46.35 -26.80
N ILE A 93 -28.75 -45.81 -27.09
CA ILE A 93 -27.48 -46.52 -26.93
C ILE A 93 -27.19 -46.82 -25.46
N ILE A 94 -27.46 -45.87 -24.55
CA ILE A 94 -27.30 -46.11 -23.11
C ILE A 94 -28.27 -47.18 -22.62
N LYS A 95 -29.54 -47.15 -23.04
CA LYS A 95 -30.48 -48.26 -22.73
C LYS A 95 -29.98 -49.61 -23.23
N VAL A 96 -29.32 -49.65 -24.40
CA VAL A 96 -28.68 -50.87 -24.92
C VAL A 96 -27.49 -51.31 -24.05
N LEU A 97 -26.69 -50.38 -23.54
CA LEU A 97 -25.60 -50.66 -22.59
C LEU A 97 -26.13 -51.20 -21.26
N ASP A 98 -27.21 -50.60 -20.73
CA ASP A 98 -27.82 -51.02 -19.47
C ASP A 98 -28.38 -52.45 -19.56
N ILE A 99 -29.13 -52.75 -20.63
CA ILE A 99 -29.65 -54.11 -20.85
C ILE A 99 -28.50 -55.12 -21.04
N CYS A 100 -27.43 -54.72 -21.75
CA CYS A 100 -26.24 -55.56 -21.88
C CYS A 100 -25.62 -55.85 -20.51
N THR A 101 -25.57 -54.84 -19.65
CA THR A 101 -25.01 -54.90 -18.29
C THR A 101 -25.84 -55.79 -17.37
N GLU A 102 -27.17 -55.69 -17.40
CA GLU A 102 -28.06 -56.56 -16.64
C GLU A 102 -27.88 -58.04 -17.04
N LYS A 103 -27.81 -58.32 -18.35
CA LYS A 103 -27.69 -59.69 -18.87
C LYS A 103 -26.33 -60.34 -18.58
N ILE A 104 -25.27 -59.57 -18.30
CA ILE A 104 -23.95 -60.13 -17.94
C ILE A 104 -23.98 -60.94 -16.64
N LYS A 105 -24.90 -60.61 -15.71
CA LYS A 105 -25.02 -61.34 -14.44
C LYS A 105 -25.33 -62.82 -14.66
N ASP A 106 -26.24 -63.11 -15.59
CA ASP A 106 -26.69 -64.47 -15.88
C ASP A 106 -25.97 -65.09 -17.09
N HIS A 107 -25.43 -64.26 -18.00
CA HIS A 107 -24.84 -64.67 -19.28
C HIS A 107 -23.52 -63.93 -19.54
N PRO A 108 -22.35 -64.51 -19.17
CA PRO A 108 -21.06 -63.85 -19.31
C PRO A 108 -20.65 -63.57 -20.77
N GLU A 109 -21.27 -64.24 -21.75
CA GLU A 109 -20.99 -64.07 -23.19
C GLU A 109 -21.33 -62.67 -23.73
N TYR A 110 -22.07 -61.86 -22.97
CA TYR A 110 -22.36 -60.46 -23.30
C TYR A 110 -21.19 -59.51 -22.95
N THR A 111 -20.21 -59.96 -22.18
CA THR A 111 -19.05 -59.13 -21.75
C THR A 111 -18.27 -58.54 -22.94
N PRO A 112 -17.92 -59.30 -24.01
CA PRO A 112 -17.23 -58.75 -25.17
C PRO A 112 -18.06 -57.71 -25.91
N MET A 113 -19.39 -57.85 -25.93
CA MET A 113 -20.28 -56.86 -26.56
C MET A 113 -20.29 -55.55 -25.78
N LEU A 114 -20.35 -55.62 -24.44
CA LEU A 114 -20.25 -54.44 -23.58
C LEU A 114 -18.89 -53.75 -23.74
N TYR A 115 -17.80 -54.52 -23.77
CA TYR A 115 -16.44 -54.01 -23.99
C TYR A 115 -16.33 -53.23 -25.30
N ASP A 116 -16.82 -53.79 -26.41
CA ASP A 116 -16.77 -53.13 -27.72
C ASP A 116 -17.66 -51.88 -27.79
N LEU A 117 -18.82 -51.88 -27.13
CA LEU A 117 -19.68 -50.69 -27.05
C LEU A 117 -19.02 -49.58 -26.23
N LEU A 118 -18.40 -49.90 -25.09
CA LEU A 118 -17.65 -48.94 -24.28
C LEU A 118 -16.48 -48.34 -25.07
N LYS A 119 -15.77 -49.15 -25.86
CA LYS A 119 -14.71 -48.67 -26.74
C LYS A 119 -15.20 -47.61 -27.73
N ILE A 120 -16.44 -47.73 -28.24
CA ILE A 120 -17.05 -46.71 -29.08
C ILE A 120 -17.44 -45.46 -28.28
N CYS A 121 -17.87 -45.60 -27.01
CA CYS A 121 -18.12 -44.44 -26.13
C CYS A 121 -16.88 -43.55 -25.95
N GLY A 122 -15.67 -44.10 -26.12
CA GLY A 122 -14.42 -43.33 -26.06
C GLY A 122 -14.10 -42.49 -27.29
N LEU A 123 -14.94 -42.53 -28.32
CA LEU A 123 -14.81 -41.70 -29.54
C LEU A 123 -15.64 -40.41 -29.42
N PRO A 124 -15.25 -39.31 -30.10
CA PRO A 124 -16.08 -38.10 -30.14
C PRO A 124 -17.49 -38.39 -30.65
N PHE A 125 -18.51 -37.89 -29.95
CA PHE A 125 -19.88 -37.96 -30.43
C PHE A 125 -20.03 -37.16 -31.74
N LEU A 126 -20.96 -37.61 -32.59
CA LEU A 126 -21.16 -37.09 -33.94
C LEU A 126 -22.42 -36.22 -33.99
N LYS A 127 -22.30 -35.05 -34.62
CA LYS A 127 -23.38 -34.11 -34.93
C LYS A 127 -23.64 -34.04 -36.43
N GLU A 128 -24.90 -33.85 -36.80
CA GLU A 128 -25.33 -33.61 -38.19
C GLU A 128 -25.40 -32.09 -38.46
N LYS A 129 -25.75 -31.29 -37.44
CA LYS A 129 -25.82 -29.82 -37.48
C LYS A 129 -25.19 -29.22 -36.23
N THR A 130 -24.77 -27.97 -36.28
CA THR A 130 -24.24 -27.23 -35.11
C THR A 130 -25.29 -27.07 -34.00
N SER A 131 -26.57 -26.92 -34.37
CA SER A 131 -27.69 -26.84 -33.41
C SER A 131 -27.93 -28.13 -32.62
N ASP A 132 -27.40 -29.28 -33.08
CA ASP A 132 -27.53 -30.55 -32.35
C ASP A 132 -26.80 -30.51 -31.00
N GLU A 133 -25.73 -29.72 -30.87
CA GLU A 133 -24.99 -29.60 -29.60
C GLU A 133 -25.88 -29.08 -28.47
N VAL A 134 -26.73 -28.08 -28.78
CA VAL A 134 -27.67 -27.49 -27.82
C VAL A 134 -28.89 -28.39 -27.63
N LYS A 135 -29.42 -28.96 -28.73
CA LYS A 135 -30.64 -29.78 -28.69
C LYS A 135 -30.46 -31.05 -27.85
N TYR A 136 -29.31 -31.71 -27.94
CA TYR A 136 -29.06 -33.00 -27.28
C TYR A 136 -28.07 -32.88 -26.11
N THR A 137 -27.80 -31.67 -25.60
CA THR A 137 -26.83 -31.48 -24.51
C THR A 137 -27.21 -32.32 -23.29
N ASP A 138 -28.48 -32.26 -22.84
CA ASP A 138 -28.90 -32.94 -21.61
C ASP A 138 -28.94 -34.46 -21.78
N ALA A 139 -29.37 -34.95 -22.94
CA ALA A 139 -29.27 -36.37 -23.27
C ALA A 139 -27.82 -36.86 -23.26
N ALA A 140 -26.88 -36.05 -23.78
CA ALA A 140 -25.45 -36.37 -23.76
C ALA A 140 -24.86 -36.34 -22.34
N LYS A 141 -25.21 -35.35 -21.51
CA LYS A 141 -24.81 -35.28 -20.09
C LYS A 141 -25.29 -36.49 -19.31
N GLN A 142 -26.58 -36.81 -19.41
CA GLN A 142 -27.17 -37.98 -18.76
C GLN A 142 -26.47 -39.27 -19.23
N SER A 143 -26.20 -39.38 -20.54
CA SER A 143 -25.51 -40.54 -21.09
C SER A 143 -24.10 -40.72 -20.54
N LEU A 144 -23.33 -39.63 -20.45
CA LEU A 144 -21.99 -39.65 -19.87
C LEU A 144 -22.01 -39.95 -18.37
N SER A 145 -23.01 -39.43 -17.64
CA SER A 145 -23.22 -39.75 -16.22
C SER A 145 -23.48 -41.25 -16.01
N GLN A 146 -24.30 -41.86 -16.88
CA GLN A 146 -24.60 -43.30 -16.82
C GLN A 146 -23.37 -44.19 -17.02
N LEU A 147 -22.40 -43.75 -17.82
CA LEU A 147 -21.13 -44.47 -17.96
C LEU A 147 -20.43 -44.65 -16.61
N GLY A 148 -20.50 -43.67 -15.72
CA GLY A 148 -19.92 -43.76 -14.38
C GLY A 148 -20.52 -44.87 -13.52
N TYR A 149 -21.84 -45.10 -13.59
CA TYR A 149 -22.51 -46.16 -12.83
C TYR A 149 -22.10 -47.58 -13.29
N LEU A 150 -21.62 -47.73 -14.52
CA LEU A 150 -21.11 -49.00 -15.04
C LEU A 150 -19.84 -49.49 -14.31
N MET A 151 -19.19 -48.64 -13.49
CA MET A 151 -18.13 -49.09 -12.57
C MET A 151 -18.62 -50.16 -11.57
N ARG A 152 -19.93 -50.24 -11.30
CA ARG A 152 -20.54 -51.27 -10.43
C ARG A 152 -20.47 -52.68 -11.00
N VAL A 153 -20.21 -52.83 -12.29
CA VAL A 153 -20.05 -54.16 -12.91
C VAL A 153 -18.79 -54.83 -12.36
N PRO A 154 -18.87 -56.01 -11.71
CA PRO A 154 -17.75 -56.66 -11.06
C PRO A 154 -16.87 -57.44 -12.08
N LYS A 155 -16.44 -56.76 -13.15
CA LYS A 155 -15.57 -57.31 -14.20
C LYS A 155 -14.43 -56.34 -14.48
N ALA A 156 -13.19 -56.76 -14.23
CA ALA A 156 -12.00 -55.91 -14.35
C ALA A 156 -11.84 -55.34 -15.77
N ASP A 157 -11.99 -56.16 -16.81
CA ASP A 157 -11.85 -55.74 -18.22
C ASP A 157 -12.84 -54.64 -18.61
N VAL A 158 -14.07 -54.71 -18.09
CA VAL A 158 -15.12 -53.70 -18.34
C VAL A 158 -14.75 -52.39 -17.65
N ARG A 159 -14.32 -52.44 -16.38
CA ARG A 159 -13.89 -51.24 -15.62
C ARG A 159 -12.66 -50.58 -16.25
N LEU A 160 -11.66 -51.36 -16.66
CA LEU A 160 -10.48 -50.87 -17.36
C LEU A 160 -10.85 -50.17 -18.68
N GLN A 161 -11.70 -50.82 -19.48
CA GLN A 161 -12.16 -50.25 -20.75
C GLN A 161 -12.99 -48.99 -20.54
N LEU A 162 -13.83 -48.94 -19.52
CA LEU A 162 -14.62 -47.77 -19.17
C LEU A 162 -13.71 -46.58 -18.85
N CYS A 163 -12.75 -46.74 -17.94
CA CYS A 163 -11.76 -45.71 -17.61
C CYS A 163 -10.98 -45.24 -18.85
N ALA A 164 -10.51 -46.17 -19.69
CA ALA A 164 -9.82 -45.86 -20.94
C ALA A 164 -10.71 -45.07 -21.91
N SER A 165 -12.00 -45.41 -21.99
CA SER A 165 -12.97 -44.76 -22.87
C SER A 165 -13.27 -43.34 -22.41
N ILE A 166 -13.45 -43.12 -21.11
CA ILE A 166 -13.66 -41.78 -20.52
C ILE A 166 -12.42 -40.89 -20.78
N SER A 167 -11.21 -41.39 -20.47
CA SER A 167 -9.97 -40.65 -20.74
C SER A 167 -9.79 -40.33 -22.23
N SER A 168 -10.09 -41.30 -23.10
CA SER A 168 -10.05 -41.10 -24.56
C SER A 168 -11.05 -40.05 -25.02
N PHE A 169 -12.29 -40.09 -24.51
CA PHE A 169 -13.31 -39.10 -24.85
C PHE A 169 -12.90 -37.68 -24.43
N TYR A 170 -12.23 -37.54 -23.28
CA TYR A 170 -11.81 -36.25 -22.74
C TYR A 170 -10.59 -35.64 -23.44
N ASN A 171 -9.62 -36.46 -23.86
CA ASN A 171 -8.32 -35.98 -24.37
C ASN A 171 -7.98 -36.33 -25.82
N SER A 172 -8.71 -37.24 -26.48
CA SER A 172 -8.35 -37.65 -27.85
C SER A 172 -8.39 -36.47 -28.84
N ALA A 173 -7.42 -36.42 -29.75
CA ALA A 173 -7.45 -35.50 -30.88
C ALA A 173 -8.68 -35.78 -31.74
N THR A 174 -9.35 -34.72 -32.23
CA THR A 174 -10.49 -34.88 -33.13
C THR A 174 -10.05 -35.59 -34.43
N PRO A 175 -10.61 -36.75 -34.78
CA PRO A 175 -10.31 -37.42 -36.04
C PRO A 175 -10.72 -36.55 -37.23
N LYS A 176 -10.11 -36.77 -38.41
CA LYS A 176 -10.58 -36.15 -39.66
C LYS A 176 -12.07 -36.46 -39.86
N PRO A 177 -12.89 -35.48 -40.29
CA PRO A 177 -14.33 -35.70 -40.45
C PRO A 177 -14.56 -36.86 -41.43
N PRO A 178 -15.44 -37.81 -41.10
CA PRO A 178 -15.76 -38.89 -42.02
C PRO A 178 -16.47 -38.33 -43.26
N ASP A 179 -16.24 -38.91 -44.45
CA ASP A 179 -16.83 -38.55 -45.76
C ASP A 179 -18.36 -38.76 -45.86
N THR A 180 -19.10 -38.61 -44.75
CA THR A 180 -20.51 -38.99 -44.57
C THR A 180 -21.39 -37.85 -44.07
N GLY A 181 -20.89 -36.60 -44.08
CA GLY A 181 -21.65 -35.41 -43.64
C GLY A 181 -21.84 -35.29 -42.11
N LEU A 182 -21.26 -36.21 -41.33
CA LEU A 182 -21.25 -36.17 -39.87
C LEU A 182 -19.96 -35.49 -39.38
N GLN A 183 -20.09 -34.56 -38.44
CA GLN A 183 -18.94 -33.89 -37.83
C GLN A 183 -18.73 -34.36 -36.39
N PRO A 184 -17.50 -34.66 -35.95
CA PRO A 184 -17.22 -34.95 -34.55
C PRO A 184 -17.36 -33.68 -33.69
N LEU A 185 -17.72 -33.86 -32.42
CA LEU A 185 -17.66 -32.78 -31.43
C LEU A 185 -16.23 -32.25 -31.27
N SER A 186 -16.11 -30.94 -31.05
CA SER A 186 -14.85 -30.30 -30.72
C SER A 186 -14.30 -30.82 -29.38
N LEU A 187 -13.00 -30.63 -29.13
CA LEU A 187 -12.40 -31.00 -27.83
C LEU A 187 -13.02 -30.19 -26.68
N SER A 188 -13.24 -28.88 -26.86
CA SER A 188 -13.85 -28.01 -25.85
C SER A 188 -15.29 -28.40 -25.54
N SER A 189 -16.10 -28.72 -26.55
CA SER A 189 -17.48 -29.20 -26.34
C SER A 189 -17.51 -30.52 -25.58
N ARG A 190 -16.59 -31.46 -25.85
CA ARG A 190 -16.51 -32.74 -25.13
C ARG A 190 -16.12 -32.57 -23.67
N ARG A 191 -15.10 -31.76 -23.38
CA ARG A 191 -14.68 -31.44 -22.00
C ARG A 191 -15.84 -30.84 -21.22
N ARG A 192 -16.51 -29.83 -21.78
CA ARG A 192 -17.69 -29.19 -21.18
C ARG A 192 -18.83 -30.17 -20.91
N LEU A 193 -19.14 -31.07 -21.86
CA LEU A 193 -20.20 -32.07 -21.67
C LEU A 193 -19.86 -33.04 -20.53
N LEU A 194 -18.59 -33.44 -20.42
CA LEU A 194 -18.13 -34.34 -19.37
C LEU A 194 -18.14 -33.65 -18.00
N GLU A 195 -17.64 -32.42 -17.91
CA GLU A 195 -17.72 -31.58 -16.70
C GLU A 195 -19.16 -31.46 -16.21
N GLN A 196 -20.09 -31.14 -17.11
CA GLN A 196 -21.51 -30.98 -16.78
C GLN A 196 -22.25 -32.30 -16.54
N SER A 197 -21.64 -33.46 -16.83
CA SER A 197 -22.27 -34.77 -16.63
C SER A 197 -22.17 -35.27 -15.18
N GLY A 198 -21.27 -34.72 -14.37
CA GLY A 198 -21.02 -35.21 -13.03
C GLY A 198 -20.36 -36.60 -12.96
N VAL A 199 -19.91 -37.17 -14.09
CA VAL A 199 -19.33 -38.52 -14.12
C VAL A 199 -18.13 -38.66 -13.17
N VAL A 200 -17.37 -37.59 -12.97
CA VAL A 200 -16.21 -37.60 -12.07
C VAL A 200 -16.61 -37.89 -10.61
N GLU A 201 -17.77 -37.41 -10.14
CA GLU A 201 -18.28 -37.72 -8.79
C GLU A 201 -18.46 -39.24 -8.65
N THR A 202 -19.09 -39.87 -9.64
CA THR A 202 -19.34 -41.31 -9.62
C THR A 202 -18.06 -42.14 -9.71
N LEU A 203 -17.04 -41.66 -10.43
CA LEU A 203 -15.73 -42.30 -10.50
C LEU A 203 -15.00 -42.26 -9.14
N VAL A 204 -15.07 -41.14 -8.43
CA VAL A 204 -14.53 -41.03 -7.06
C VAL A 204 -15.25 -42.00 -6.12
N LEU A 205 -16.58 -42.04 -6.16
CA LEU A 205 -17.37 -42.98 -5.35
C LEU A 205 -17.04 -44.45 -5.66
N ALA A 206 -16.66 -44.76 -6.90
CA ALA A 206 -16.29 -46.10 -7.32
C ALA A 206 -14.95 -46.60 -6.74
N LEU A 207 -14.10 -45.74 -6.15
CA LEU A 207 -12.86 -46.17 -5.50
C LEU A 207 -13.11 -47.22 -4.40
N ALA A 208 -14.23 -47.10 -3.69
CA ALA A 208 -14.66 -48.05 -2.66
C ALA A 208 -15.01 -49.46 -3.20
N LEU A 209 -15.19 -49.61 -4.52
CA LEU A 209 -15.53 -50.89 -5.16
C LEU A 209 -14.32 -51.69 -5.65
N LEU A 210 -13.11 -51.15 -5.44
CA LEU A 210 -11.86 -51.63 -6.03
C LEU A 210 -10.88 -52.22 -4.99
N GLU A 211 -11.38 -52.59 -3.82
CA GLU A 211 -10.63 -53.40 -2.86
C GLU A 211 -10.05 -54.64 -3.58
N ASP A 212 -8.75 -54.88 -3.39
CA ASP A 212 -7.96 -55.95 -4.03
C ASP A 212 -7.80 -55.91 -5.57
N GLN A 213 -8.18 -54.82 -6.26
CA GLN A 213 -8.03 -54.66 -7.71
C GLN A 213 -7.04 -53.55 -8.11
N LEU A 214 -5.76 -53.72 -7.77
CA LEU A 214 -4.72 -52.70 -7.99
C LEU A 214 -4.67 -52.17 -9.44
N ALA A 215 -4.71 -53.05 -10.45
CA ALA A 215 -4.65 -52.63 -11.86
C ALA A 215 -5.83 -51.73 -12.26
N VAL A 216 -7.04 -52.04 -11.79
CA VAL A 216 -8.24 -51.24 -12.07
C VAL A 216 -8.19 -49.92 -11.31
N ARG A 217 -7.76 -49.95 -10.05
CA ARG A 217 -7.60 -48.75 -9.22
C ARG A 217 -6.58 -47.78 -9.82
N LEU A 218 -5.42 -48.26 -10.23
CA LEU A 218 -4.42 -47.45 -10.90
C LEU A 218 -5.01 -46.78 -12.15
N GLN A 219 -5.74 -47.53 -12.98
CA GLN A 219 -6.35 -46.97 -14.18
C GLN A 219 -7.43 -45.94 -13.87
N LEU A 220 -8.25 -46.16 -12.83
CA LEU A 220 -9.22 -45.18 -12.36
C LEU A 220 -8.55 -43.90 -11.86
N LEU A 221 -7.50 -44.00 -11.04
CA LEU A 221 -6.73 -42.85 -10.58
C LEU A 221 -6.10 -42.09 -11.75
N HIS A 222 -5.62 -42.79 -12.78
CA HIS A 222 -5.14 -42.13 -13.99
C HIS A 222 -6.25 -41.36 -14.72
N THR A 223 -7.44 -41.92 -14.82
CA THR A 223 -8.60 -41.20 -15.36
C THR A 223 -8.93 -39.98 -14.53
N LEU A 224 -8.96 -40.08 -13.19
CA LEU A 224 -9.20 -38.94 -12.30
C LEU A 224 -8.11 -37.86 -12.46
N GLN A 225 -6.83 -38.24 -12.51
CA GLN A 225 -5.71 -37.33 -12.76
C GLN A 225 -5.89 -36.57 -14.09
N VAL A 226 -6.29 -37.28 -15.15
CA VAL A 226 -6.58 -36.68 -16.46
C VAL A 226 -7.73 -35.66 -16.39
N LEU A 227 -8.78 -35.98 -15.64
CA LEU A 227 -9.97 -35.14 -15.50
C LEU A 227 -9.73 -33.91 -14.63
N SER A 228 -8.86 -33.99 -13.62
CA SER A 228 -8.51 -32.90 -12.70
C SER A 228 -7.46 -31.93 -13.25
N CYS A 229 -6.59 -32.38 -14.16
CA CYS A 229 -5.41 -31.63 -14.59
C CYS A 229 -5.71 -30.22 -15.13
N THR A 230 -6.85 -30.02 -15.81
CA THR A 230 -7.18 -28.75 -16.47
C THR A 230 -8.57 -28.20 -16.15
N SER A 231 -9.34 -28.82 -15.26
CA SER A 231 -10.76 -28.51 -15.08
C SER A 231 -11.09 -28.20 -13.61
N GLU A 232 -11.39 -26.94 -13.32
CA GLU A 232 -11.84 -26.48 -12.01
C GLU A 232 -13.16 -27.15 -11.61
N VAL A 233 -14.12 -27.24 -12.54
CA VAL A 233 -15.42 -27.89 -12.32
C VAL A 233 -15.26 -29.36 -11.91
N ASN A 234 -14.37 -30.11 -12.57
CA ASN A 234 -14.14 -31.50 -12.17
C ASN A 234 -13.50 -31.58 -10.78
N CYS A 235 -12.56 -30.68 -10.45
CA CYS A 235 -11.96 -30.64 -9.11
C CYS A 235 -12.99 -30.35 -8.02
N GLU A 236 -13.91 -29.40 -8.23
CA GLU A 236 -15.01 -29.10 -7.31
C GLU A 236 -15.94 -30.31 -7.11
N LEU A 237 -16.34 -30.97 -8.20
CA LEU A 237 -17.16 -32.18 -8.14
C LEU A 237 -16.43 -33.34 -7.42
N MET A 238 -15.13 -33.46 -7.62
CA MET A 238 -14.30 -34.43 -6.91
C MET A 238 -14.27 -34.14 -5.40
N LEU A 239 -14.07 -32.88 -5.00
CA LEU A 239 -14.09 -32.47 -3.60
C LEU A 239 -15.45 -32.75 -2.97
N LYS A 240 -16.55 -32.39 -3.65
CA LYS A 240 -17.91 -32.71 -3.18
C LYS A 240 -18.15 -34.21 -2.96
N ALA A 241 -17.45 -35.08 -3.70
CA ALA A 241 -17.47 -36.53 -3.54
C ALA A 241 -16.47 -37.07 -2.49
N GLN A 242 -15.85 -36.19 -1.70
CA GLN A 242 -14.80 -36.45 -0.72
C GLN A 242 -13.54 -37.10 -1.32
N ALA A 243 -13.16 -36.71 -2.54
CA ALA A 243 -12.03 -37.31 -3.24
C ALA A 243 -10.71 -37.21 -2.46
N ALA A 244 -10.43 -36.07 -1.82
CA ALA A 244 -9.14 -35.85 -1.19
C ALA A 244 -8.92 -36.81 -0.01
N GLN A 245 -9.92 -36.93 0.86
CA GLN A 245 -9.89 -37.88 1.97
C GLN A 245 -9.75 -39.33 1.47
N LYS A 246 -10.62 -39.75 0.54
CA LYS A 246 -10.64 -41.13 0.03
C LYS A 246 -9.33 -41.51 -0.65
N ILE A 247 -8.75 -40.62 -1.46
CA ILE A 247 -7.48 -40.88 -2.15
C ILE A 247 -6.34 -40.95 -1.14
N CYS A 248 -6.30 -40.04 -0.16
CA CYS A 248 -5.26 -40.01 0.87
C CYS A 248 -5.23 -41.30 1.70
N LEU A 249 -6.39 -41.79 2.16
CA LEU A 249 -6.47 -43.00 2.99
C LEU A 249 -5.91 -44.26 2.32
N HIS A 250 -5.91 -44.32 0.99
CA HIS A 250 -5.48 -45.49 0.22
C HIS A 250 -4.17 -45.28 -0.55
N MET A 251 -3.48 -44.14 -0.35
CA MET A 251 -2.27 -43.80 -1.14
C MET A 251 -1.05 -44.66 -0.81
N ASN A 252 -1.04 -45.30 0.38
CA ASN A 252 0.07 -46.11 0.90
C ASN A 252 -0.13 -47.62 0.73
N GLU A 253 -1.19 -48.06 0.06
CA GLU A 253 -1.39 -49.50 -0.14
C GLU A 253 -0.26 -50.13 -0.98
N PRO A 254 0.02 -51.44 -0.82
CA PRO A 254 1.14 -52.09 -1.49
C PRO A 254 1.08 -51.98 -3.03
N ASP A 255 2.03 -51.26 -3.62
CA ASP A 255 2.21 -51.14 -5.07
C ASP A 255 3.71 -51.19 -5.44
N PRO A 256 4.21 -52.32 -5.98
CA PRO A 256 5.60 -52.44 -6.43
C PRO A 256 6.00 -51.45 -7.52
N SER A 257 5.04 -50.88 -8.25
CA SER A 257 5.31 -49.92 -9.32
C SER A 257 5.48 -48.48 -8.83
N GLY A 258 5.02 -48.16 -7.61
CA GLY A 258 5.00 -46.80 -7.04
C GLY A 258 4.02 -45.84 -7.72
N GLN A 259 3.20 -46.31 -8.66
CA GLN A 259 2.25 -45.47 -9.39
C GLN A 259 1.08 -45.01 -8.51
N LEU A 260 0.69 -45.82 -7.52
CA LEU A 260 -0.42 -45.53 -6.62
C LEU A 260 -0.18 -44.22 -5.86
N LEU A 261 0.94 -44.16 -5.14
CA LEU A 261 1.31 -42.97 -4.37
C LEU A 261 1.45 -41.75 -5.28
N PHE A 262 2.14 -41.90 -6.41
CA PHE A 262 2.33 -40.80 -7.34
C PHE A 262 1.02 -40.22 -7.88
N ARG A 263 0.14 -41.08 -8.43
CA ARG A 263 -1.14 -40.63 -9.00
C ARG A 263 -2.02 -40.00 -7.93
N SER A 264 -1.98 -40.54 -6.71
CA SER A 264 -2.70 -39.98 -5.57
C SER A 264 -2.21 -38.58 -5.25
N SER A 265 -0.90 -38.39 -5.08
CA SER A 265 -0.30 -37.07 -4.82
C SER A 265 -0.55 -36.07 -5.95
N GLU A 266 -0.47 -36.48 -7.21
CA GLU A 266 -0.78 -35.64 -8.37
C GLU A 266 -2.25 -35.20 -8.42
N ILE A 267 -3.18 -36.08 -8.06
CA ILE A 267 -4.59 -35.70 -7.96
C ILE A 267 -4.78 -34.69 -6.83
N LEU A 268 -4.22 -34.96 -5.64
CA LEU A 268 -4.28 -34.02 -4.52
C LEU A 268 -3.69 -32.65 -4.90
N TRP A 269 -2.57 -32.62 -5.62
CA TRP A 269 -1.98 -31.40 -6.16
C TRP A 269 -2.93 -30.67 -7.13
N ASN A 270 -3.57 -31.38 -8.05
CA ASN A 270 -4.53 -30.78 -8.97
C ASN A 270 -5.76 -30.19 -8.24
N LEU A 271 -6.24 -30.88 -7.20
CA LEU A 271 -7.34 -30.39 -6.36
C LEU A 271 -6.91 -29.14 -5.58
N LEU A 272 -5.65 -29.05 -5.19
CA LEU A 272 -5.06 -27.91 -4.51
C LEU A 272 -4.92 -26.70 -5.42
N GLU A 273 -4.47 -26.91 -6.66
CA GLU A 273 -4.23 -25.81 -7.61
C GLU A 273 -5.53 -25.26 -8.22
N ARG A 274 -6.62 -26.06 -8.24
CA ARG A 274 -7.84 -25.76 -9.02
C ARG A 274 -9.17 -25.94 -8.28
N GLY A 275 -9.16 -26.62 -7.14
CA GLY A 275 -10.35 -26.82 -6.32
C GLY A 275 -10.50 -25.76 -5.23
N CYS A 276 -11.50 -25.91 -4.37
CA CYS A 276 -11.69 -25.07 -3.20
C CYS A 276 -10.65 -25.43 -2.12
N PRO A 277 -9.73 -24.52 -1.74
CA PRO A 277 -8.69 -24.82 -0.75
C PRO A 277 -9.25 -25.16 0.64
N GLN A 278 -10.33 -24.47 1.05
CA GLN A 278 -10.96 -24.69 2.35
C GLN A 278 -11.53 -26.11 2.46
N GLU A 279 -12.31 -26.55 1.47
CA GLU A 279 -12.91 -27.89 1.45
C GLU A 279 -11.84 -28.99 1.35
N LEU A 280 -10.78 -28.78 0.55
CA LEU A 280 -9.65 -29.70 0.45
C LEU A 280 -8.97 -29.88 1.81
N THR A 281 -8.63 -28.77 2.46
CA THR A 281 -7.93 -28.80 3.75
C THR A 281 -8.80 -29.45 4.82
N GLU A 282 -10.10 -29.18 4.87
CA GLU A 282 -11.03 -29.84 5.79
C GLU A 282 -11.06 -31.36 5.59
N GLN A 283 -11.10 -31.84 4.35
CA GLN A 283 -11.09 -33.28 4.05
C GLN A 283 -9.78 -33.98 4.46
N LEU A 284 -8.65 -33.30 4.31
CA LEU A 284 -7.33 -33.83 4.66
C LEU A 284 -6.96 -33.66 6.14
N SER A 285 -7.68 -32.81 6.88
CA SER A 285 -7.45 -32.53 8.31
C SER A 285 -7.95 -33.65 9.25
N SER A 286 -8.17 -34.86 8.76
CA SER A 286 -8.53 -36.01 9.60
C SER A 286 -7.29 -36.75 10.12
N MET A 287 -7.37 -37.32 11.33
CA MET A 287 -6.23 -38.05 11.94
C MET A 287 -5.67 -39.14 11.01
N ASP A 288 -6.54 -39.92 10.38
CA ASP A 288 -6.14 -41.01 9.48
C ASP A 288 -5.41 -40.46 8.23
N CYS A 289 -5.90 -39.38 7.62
CA CYS A 289 -5.22 -38.75 6.48
C CYS A 289 -3.83 -38.22 6.86
N ILE A 290 -3.71 -37.56 8.01
CA ILE A 290 -2.41 -37.07 8.49
C ILE A 290 -1.43 -38.23 8.74
N LEU A 291 -1.89 -39.35 9.31
CA LEU A 291 -1.06 -40.54 9.49
C LEU A 291 -0.64 -41.16 8.15
N CYS A 292 -1.53 -41.23 7.16
CA CYS A 292 -1.18 -41.68 5.81
C CYS A 292 -0.11 -40.76 5.17
N LEU A 293 -0.29 -39.44 5.23
CA LEU A 293 0.70 -38.48 4.71
C LEU A 293 2.04 -38.59 5.43
N LYS A 294 2.02 -38.75 6.76
CA LYS A 294 3.22 -38.99 7.58
C LYS A 294 3.98 -40.22 7.11
N GLU A 295 3.30 -41.36 6.98
CA GLU A 295 3.93 -42.61 6.54
C GLU A 295 4.48 -42.49 5.11
N ALA A 296 3.72 -41.88 4.20
CA ALA A 296 4.13 -41.64 2.82
C ALA A 296 5.42 -40.80 2.77
N PHE A 297 5.43 -39.68 3.49
CA PHE A 297 6.57 -38.76 3.56
C PHE A 297 7.79 -39.45 4.16
N LEU A 298 7.66 -40.14 5.30
CA LEU A 298 8.77 -40.84 5.94
C LEU A 298 9.35 -41.96 5.07
N ASN A 299 8.50 -42.69 4.36
CA ASN A 299 8.93 -43.73 3.44
C ASN A 299 9.75 -43.14 2.28
N GLN A 300 9.25 -42.06 1.65
CA GLN A 300 9.98 -41.37 0.58
C GLN A 300 11.28 -40.74 1.09
N LEU A 301 11.29 -40.16 2.30
CA LEU A 301 12.50 -39.57 2.89
C LEU A 301 13.59 -40.61 3.16
N ARG A 302 13.22 -41.83 3.58
CA ARG A 302 14.17 -42.88 3.97
C ARG A 302 14.62 -43.77 2.83
N HIS A 303 13.72 -44.06 1.90
CA HIS A 303 13.90 -45.07 0.86
C HIS A 303 13.85 -44.51 -0.57
N GLY A 304 13.42 -43.25 -0.73
CA GLY A 304 13.37 -42.56 -2.01
C GLY A 304 14.71 -41.96 -2.40
N TYR A 305 15.44 -42.64 -3.29
CA TYR A 305 16.75 -42.19 -3.76
C TYR A 305 16.74 -41.68 -5.19
N ARG A 306 15.69 -41.95 -5.97
CA ARG A 306 15.57 -41.42 -7.33
C ARG A 306 15.15 -39.96 -7.25
N ASN A 307 15.56 -39.16 -8.23
CA ASN A 307 15.17 -37.75 -8.28
C ASN A 307 13.64 -37.56 -8.22
N TYR A 308 12.90 -38.45 -8.88
CA TYR A 308 11.44 -38.47 -8.82
C TYR A 308 10.88 -38.77 -7.42
N ASP A 309 11.48 -39.70 -6.68
CA ASP A 309 11.06 -40.03 -5.32
C ASP A 309 11.27 -38.82 -4.38
N GLN A 310 12.36 -38.07 -4.60
CA GLN A 310 12.67 -36.85 -3.87
C GLN A 310 11.72 -35.69 -4.24
N GLN A 311 11.29 -35.59 -5.50
CA GLN A 311 10.24 -34.65 -5.91
C GLN A 311 8.91 -34.99 -5.24
N LEU A 312 8.52 -36.26 -5.25
CA LEU A 312 7.30 -36.73 -4.62
C LEU A 312 7.30 -36.46 -3.10
N ARG A 313 8.45 -36.66 -2.43
CA ARG A 313 8.64 -36.25 -1.03
C ARG A 313 8.35 -34.76 -0.83
N ASN A 314 8.87 -33.91 -1.72
CA ASN A 314 8.69 -32.46 -1.65
C ASN A 314 7.23 -32.07 -1.93
N ASP A 315 6.57 -32.69 -2.91
CA ASP A 315 5.15 -32.47 -3.19
C ASP A 315 4.26 -32.86 -1.99
N LEU A 316 4.56 -33.98 -1.32
CA LEU A 316 3.88 -34.39 -0.07
C LEU A 316 4.08 -33.38 1.06
N LEU A 317 5.28 -32.80 1.16
CA LEU A 317 5.56 -31.77 2.16
C LEU A 317 4.79 -30.48 1.86
N VAL A 318 4.67 -30.06 0.60
CA VAL A 318 3.83 -28.91 0.22
C VAL A 318 2.37 -29.13 0.62
N ILE A 319 1.80 -30.30 0.30
CA ILE A 319 0.44 -30.66 0.71
C ILE A 319 0.30 -30.59 2.24
N THR A 320 1.30 -31.13 2.97
CA THR A 320 1.32 -31.10 4.44
C THR A 320 1.37 -29.67 4.99
N THR A 321 2.21 -28.80 4.41
CA THR A 321 2.32 -27.38 4.81
C THR A 321 1.01 -26.63 4.61
N LEU A 322 0.27 -26.91 3.55
CA LEU A 322 -1.03 -26.27 3.31
C LEU A 322 -2.12 -26.78 4.25
N ILE A 323 -2.05 -28.05 4.66
CA ILE A 323 -2.91 -28.57 5.71
C ILE A 323 -2.59 -27.90 7.06
N ALA A 324 -1.31 -27.61 7.32
CA ALA A 324 -0.86 -26.95 8.55
C ALA A 324 -1.38 -25.51 8.71
N GLU A 325 -1.85 -24.87 7.64
CA GLU A 325 -2.52 -23.56 7.72
C GLU A 325 -3.87 -23.64 8.45
N ASN A 326 -4.46 -24.84 8.56
CA ASN A 326 -5.65 -25.08 9.37
C ASN A 326 -5.25 -25.51 10.80
N PRO A 327 -5.48 -24.67 11.83
CA PRO A 327 -5.12 -25.01 13.21
C PRO A 327 -5.84 -26.24 13.76
N LYS A 328 -6.94 -26.68 13.12
CA LYS A 328 -7.69 -27.89 13.51
C LYS A 328 -7.07 -29.19 12.99
N ALA A 329 -6.08 -29.12 12.11
CA ALA A 329 -5.43 -30.31 11.58
C ALA A 329 -4.57 -30.99 12.66
N PRO A 330 -4.74 -32.29 12.94
CA PRO A 330 -4.10 -32.97 14.07
C PRO A 330 -2.62 -33.34 13.80
N LEU A 331 -1.82 -32.37 13.34
CA LEU A 331 -0.39 -32.55 13.04
C LEU A 331 0.44 -32.77 14.30
N ILE A 332 0.06 -32.14 15.41
CA ILE A 332 0.73 -32.27 16.71
C ILE A 332 0.38 -33.63 17.33
N GLU A 333 -0.92 -33.95 17.42
CA GLU A 333 -1.44 -35.17 18.06
C GLU A 333 -1.02 -36.44 17.32
N SER A 334 -0.90 -36.38 15.99
CA SER A 334 -0.36 -37.48 15.18
C SER A 334 1.15 -37.68 15.39
N GLY A 335 1.83 -36.77 16.07
CA GLY A 335 3.29 -36.73 16.23
C GLY A 335 4.04 -36.48 14.92
N PHE A 336 3.35 -36.05 13.86
CA PHE A 336 3.99 -35.74 12.58
C PHE A 336 4.75 -34.40 12.67
N ALA A 337 4.16 -33.40 13.30
CA ALA A 337 4.77 -32.11 13.59
C ALA A 337 6.16 -32.23 14.24
N GLN A 338 6.27 -33.06 15.29
CA GLN A 338 7.53 -33.28 16.01
C GLN A 338 8.63 -33.85 15.09
N GLN A 339 8.25 -34.73 14.15
CA GLN A 339 9.19 -35.30 13.19
C GLN A 339 9.58 -34.28 12.11
N LEU A 340 8.63 -33.48 11.62
CA LEU A 340 8.90 -32.42 10.65
C LEU A 340 9.84 -31.36 11.24
N ILE A 341 9.66 -30.96 12.50
CA ILE A 341 10.55 -30.05 13.22
C ILE A 341 11.95 -30.65 13.40
N LEU A 342 12.04 -31.95 13.71
CA LEU A 342 13.31 -32.67 13.76
C LEU A 342 14.05 -32.62 12.41
N PHE A 343 13.34 -32.77 11.29
CA PHE A 343 13.96 -32.65 9.96
C PHE A 343 14.27 -31.20 9.59
N ALA A 344 13.45 -30.23 10.02
CA ALA A 344 13.65 -28.81 9.79
C ALA A 344 14.93 -28.27 10.45
N THR A 345 15.36 -28.88 11.55
CA THR A 345 16.59 -28.50 12.28
C THR A 345 17.81 -29.34 11.91
N PHE A 346 17.65 -30.33 11.02
CA PHE A 346 18.75 -31.12 10.48
C PHE A 346 19.28 -30.49 9.17
N PRO A 347 20.60 -30.46 8.92
CA PRO A 347 21.70 -31.05 9.70
C PRO A 347 22.32 -30.15 10.79
N GLU A 348 21.82 -28.94 10.99
CA GLU A 348 22.44 -27.94 11.88
C GLU A 348 22.48 -28.43 13.33
N MET A 349 21.44 -29.13 13.75
CA MET A 349 21.34 -29.72 15.09
C MET A 349 21.70 -31.21 15.05
N LYS A 350 22.74 -31.59 15.82
CA LYS A 350 23.03 -32.99 16.08
C LYS A 350 21.91 -33.60 16.93
N SER A 351 21.30 -34.67 16.43
CA SER A 351 20.26 -35.41 17.12
C SER A 351 20.61 -36.90 17.21
N HIS A 352 20.38 -37.48 18.40
CA HIS A 352 20.48 -38.93 18.63
C HIS A 352 19.23 -39.68 18.18
N ASN A 353 18.22 -38.98 17.62
CA ASN A 353 17.00 -39.61 17.15
C ASN A 353 17.32 -40.66 16.05
N PRO A 354 16.79 -41.90 16.16
CA PRO A 354 17.00 -42.93 15.14
C PRO A 354 16.62 -42.51 13.72
N LEU A 355 15.63 -41.61 13.57
CA LEU A 355 15.17 -41.11 12.27
C LEU A 355 16.23 -40.25 11.57
N THR A 356 17.02 -39.48 12.31
CA THR A 356 18.10 -38.64 11.75
C THR A 356 19.45 -39.35 11.70
N ARG A 357 19.69 -40.32 12.59
CA ARG A 357 20.98 -41.04 12.68
C ARG A 357 21.38 -41.73 11.37
N ASN A 358 20.40 -42.25 10.63
CA ASN A 358 20.62 -42.96 9.37
C ASN A 358 20.23 -42.12 8.14
N LEU A 359 19.74 -40.90 8.33
CA LEU A 359 19.37 -40.01 7.23
C LEU A 359 20.63 -39.39 6.63
N LYS A 360 20.87 -39.63 5.35
CA LYS A 360 21.99 -39.05 4.61
C LYS A 360 21.46 -38.10 3.55
N LEU A 361 21.67 -36.80 3.74
CA LEU A 361 21.41 -35.81 2.70
C LEU A 361 22.46 -35.93 1.60
N THR A 362 21.99 -35.83 0.36
CA THR A 362 22.84 -35.79 -0.83
C THR A 362 23.22 -34.37 -1.21
N PHE A 363 22.58 -33.36 -0.59
CA PHE A 363 22.76 -31.93 -0.86
C PHE A 363 22.51 -31.56 -2.33
N ASN A 364 21.63 -32.32 -2.99
CA ASN A 364 21.16 -32.01 -4.32
C ASN A 364 20.06 -30.94 -4.28
N ASN A 365 19.54 -30.56 -5.45
CA ASN A 365 18.50 -29.53 -5.53
C ASN A 365 17.22 -29.94 -4.80
N GLU A 366 16.82 -31.21 -4.84
CA GLU A 366 15.59 -31.65 -4.17
C GLU A 366 15.70 -31.63 -2.64
N ASP A 367 16.88 -31.97 -2.09
CA ASP A 367 17.17 -31.83 -0.65
C ASP A 367 17.18 -30.37 -0.21
N PHE A 368 17.69 -29.49 -1.08
CA PHE A 368 17.65 -28.04 -0.85
C PHE A 368 16.23 -27.49 -0.85
N GLU A 369 15.39 -27.88 -1.82
CA GLU A 369 13.98 -27.51 -1.85
C GLU A 369 13.23 -28.05 -0.62
N MET A 370 13.46 -29.31 -0.22
CA MET A 370 12.90 -29.85 1.02
C MET A 370 13.26 -28.99 2.22
N LYS A 371 14.54 -28.57 2.34
CA LYS A 371 14.99 -27.74 3.45
C LYS A 371 14.23 -26.41 3.51
N LYS A 372 14.09 -25.72 2.37
CA LYS A 372 13.29 -24.48 2.30
C LYS A 372 11.83 -24.71 2.67
N LEU A 373 11.21 -25.78 2.18
CA LEU A 373 9.84 -26.15 2.50
C LEU A 373 9.65 -26.43 4.00
N LEU A 374 10.61 -27.08 4.65
CA LEU A 374 10.61 -27.31 6.09
C LEU A 374 10.73 -26.01 6.89
N LEU A 375 11.57 -25.06 6.45
CA LEU A 375 11.64 -23.74 7.08
C LEU A 375 10.33 -22.96 6.92
N ASN A 376 9.69 -23.04 5.74
CA ASN A 376 8.37 -22.44 5.52
C ASN A 376 7.29 -23.09 6.40
N LEU A 377 7.32 -24.42 6.56
CA LEU A 377 6.42 -25.13 7.46
C LEU A 377 6.53 -24.63 8.90
N VAL A 378 7.75 -24.38 9.41
CA VAL A 378 7.95 -23.81 10.75
C VAL A 378 7.24 -22.46 10.89
N VAL A 379 7.28 -21.60 9.87
CA VAL A 379 6.56 -20.32 9.88
C VAL A 379 5.05 -20.53 9.89
N VAL A 380 4.50 -21.42 9.06
CA VAL A 380 3.06 -21.71 9.04
C VAL A 380 2.61 -22.26 10.40
N MET A 381 3.33 -23.22 10.96
CA MET A 381 3.03 -23.82 12.25
C MET A 381 3.13 -22.84 13.42
N SER A 382 3.92 -21.75 13.29
CA SER A 382 4.05 -20.75 14.35
C SER A 382 2.76 -19.97 14.65
N GLN A 383 1.76 -20.05 13.76
CA GLN A 383 0.42 -19.51 13.99
C GLN A 383 -0.34 -20.26 15.09
N ASP A 384 0.02 -21.53 15.34
CA ASP A 384 -0.49 -22.32 16.45
C ASP A 384 0.51 -22.30 17.62
N LEU A 385 0.12 -21.66 18.73
CA LEU A 385 0.96 -21.53 19.92
C LEU A 385 1.34 -22.90 20.52
N SER A 386 0.55 -23.96 20.31
CA SER A 386 0.91 -25.32 20.72
C SER A 386 2.16 -25.84 20.01
N SER A 387 2.44 -25.37 18.79
CA SER A 387 3.66 -25.71 18.05
C SER A 387 4.93 -25.09 18.64
N VAL A 388 4.83 -23.97 19.37
CA VAL A 388 5.98 -23.27 19.95
C VAL A 388 6.73 -24.18 20.94
N GLN A 389 6.02 -25.01 21.71
CA GLN A 389 6.66 -25.96 22.62
C GLN A 389 7.52 -26.98 21.85
N LEU A 390 7.04 -27.47 20.70
CA LEU A 390 7.80 -28.36 19.84
C LEU A 390 9.03 -27.63 19.25
N PHE A 391 8.93 -26.33 18.96
CA PHE A 391 10.07 -25.55 18.50
C PHE A 391 11.17 -25.44 19.56
N ARG A 392 10.80 -25.28 20.84
CA ARG A 392 11.74 -25.27 21.97
C ARG A 392 12.46 -26.62 22.10
N GLU A 393 11.70 -27.71 22.14
CA GLU A 393 12.23 -29.07 22.23
C GLU A 393 13.12 -29.43 21.02
N GLY A 394 12.71 -29.01 19.83
CA GLY A 394 13.44 -29.16 18.58
C GLY A 394 14.64 -28.24 18.44
N ARG A 395 14.83 -27.26 19.34
CA ARG A 395 15.88 -26.23 19.29
C ARG A 395 15.86 -25.45 17.96
N VAL A 396 14.67 -25.10 17.47
CA VAL A 396 14.45 -24.40 16.20
C VAL A 396 15.16 -23.05 16.15
N MET A 397 15.05 -22.25 17.21
CA MET A 397 15.74 -20.95 17.33
C MET A 397 17.25 -21.10 17.08
N LEU A 398 17.90 -22.03 17.79
CA LEU A 398 19.34 -22.26 17.66
C LEU A 398 19.71 -22.75 16.26
N ALA A 399 18.90 -23.62 15.64
CA ALA A 399 19.12 -24.12 14.29
C ALA A 399 19.04 -23.00 13.24
N LEU A 400 18.04 -22.11 13.37
CA LEU A 400 17.90 -20.94 12.50
C LEU A 400 19.05 -19.97 12.70
N MET A 401 19.44 -19.66 13.94
CA MET A 401 20.59 -18.79 14.22
C MET A 401 21.92 -19.36 13.71
N TYR A 402 22.05 -20.70 13.63
CA TYR A 402 23.21 -21.33 12.99
C TYR A 402 23.27 -21.02 11.49
N LEU A 403 22.14 -20.99 10.78
CA LEU A 403 22.05 -20.63 9.37
C LEU A 403 22.31 -19.15 9.11
N VAL A 404 22.05 -18.28 10.08
CA VAL A 404 22.20 -16.82 9.97
C VAL A 404 23.67 -16.36 9.95
N LYS A 405 24.61 -17.16 10.47
CA LYS A 405 26.01 -16.74 10.66
C LYS A 405 26.69 -16.30 9.35
N PRO A 406 27.65 -15.34 9.40
CA PRO A 406 28.39 -14.90 8.23
C PRO A 406 29.16 -16.06 7.55
N PRO A 407 29.27 -16.08 6.19
CA PRO A 407 29.84 -17.19 5.44
C PRO A 407 31.27 -17.59 5.88
N ASP A 408 32.10 -16.61 6.24
CA ASP A 408 33.51 -16.85 6.59
C ASP A 408 33.70 -17.61 7.92
N THR A 409 32.69 -17.58 8.79
CA THR A 409 32.68 -18.35 10.05
C THR A 409 32.21 -19.80 9.88
N ALA A 410 31.67 -20.15 8.70
CA ALA A 410 30.99 -21.42 8.45
C ALA A 410 31.83 -22.44 7.64
N GLN A 411 33.15 -22.26 7.55
CA GLN A 411 34.05 -23.23 6.90
C GLN A 411 34.13 -24.54 7.71
N SER A 412 33.17 -25.43 7.48
CA SER A 412 33.25 -26.83 7.88
C SER A 412 33.53 -27.70 6.67
N SER A 413 34.50 -28.59 6.85
CA SER A 413 35.13 -29.42 5.84
C SER A 413 34.14 -30.42 5.21
N GLY A 414 33.95 -30.34 3.89
CA GLY A 414 33.72 -31.52 3.03
C GLY A 414 32.38 -32.26 3.09
N ARG A 415 31.24 -31.54 2.98
CA ARG A 415 29.94 -31.91 2.33
C ARG A 415 28.85 -31.03 2.95
N GLY A 416 28.51 -29.94 2.27
CA GLY A 416 27.50 -28.97 2.71
C GLY A 416 26.81 -28.30 1.53
N TRP A 417 25.90 -27.38 1.81
CA TRP A 417 25.23 -26.58 0.80
C TRP A 417 26.25 -25.80 -0.05
N THR A 418 25.94 -25.61 -1.32
CA THR A 418 26.72 -24.68 -2.16
C THR A 418 26.63 -23.25 -1.61
N PRO A 419 27.59 -22.35 -1.89
CA PRO A 419 27.53 -20.97 -1.39
C PRO A 419 26.22 -20.24 -1.75
N VAL A 420 25.68 -20.49 -2.96
CA VAL A 420 24.41 -19.91 -3.42
C VAL A 420 23.23 -20.47 -2.59
N GLN A 421 23.19 -21.79 -2.37
CA GLN A 421 22.16 -22.40 -1.53
C GLN A 421 22.28 -21.95 -0.07
N GLN A 422 23.49 -21.75 0.44
CA GLN A 422 23.72 -21.24 1.79
C GLN A 422 23.21 -19.81 1.94
N GLU A 423 23.45 -18.94 0.94
CA GLU A 423 22.87 -17.59 0.89
C GLU A 423 21.34 -17.65 0.93
N GLU A 424 20.71 -18.49 0.12
CA GLU A 424 19.25 -18.64 0.11
C GLU A 424 18.70 -19.15 1.44
N LEU A 425 19.35 -20.13 2.06
CA LEU A 425 18.95 -20.65 3.37
C LEU A 425 19.15 -19.62 4.47
N GLN A 426 20.22 -18.82 4.42
CA GLN A 426 20.46 -17.73 5.36
C GLN A 426 19.33 -16.69 5.27
N LEU A 427 18.96 -16.27 4.07
CA LEU A 427 17.88 -15.31 3.85
C LEU A 427 16.51 -15.88 4.27
N GLN A 428 16.23 -17.14 3.95
CA GLN A 428 15.02 -17.84 4.41
C GLN A 428 14.99 -17.95 5.94
N ALA A 429 16.14 -18.22 6.58
CA ALA A 429 16.24 -18.32 8.03
C ALA A 429 15.98 -16.98 8.72
N LEU A 430 16.57 -15.87 8.23
CA LEU A 430 16.28 -14.52 8.72
C LEU A 430 14.78 -14.17 8.57
N ALA A 431 14.19 -14.49 7.42
CA ALA A 431 12.76 -14.29 7.18
C ALA A 431 11.89 -15.12 8.15
N SER A 432 12.27 -16.39 8.38
CA SER A 432 11.56 -17.28 9.31
C SER A 432 11.66 -16.79 10.76
N LEU A 433 12.85 -16.35 11.18
CA LEU A 433 13.09 -15.78 12.50
C LEU A 433 12.25 -14.53 12.75
N THR A 434 11.98 -13.72 11.72
CA THR A 434 11.12 -12.52 11.87
C THR A 434 9.73 -12.89 12.42
N THR A 435 9.25 -14.11 12.15
CA THR A 435 7.95 -14.60 12.67
C THR A 435 8.11 -15.44 13.93
N VAL A 436 9.13 -16.31 13.98
CA VAL A 436 9.30 -17.28 15.07
C VAL A 436 9.95 -16.68 16.32
N ALA A 437 10.89 -15.75 16.16
CA ALA A 437 11.65 -15.20 17.28
C ALA A 437 10.79 -14.44 18.30
N PRO A 438 9.78 -13.63 17.90
CA PRO A 438 8.85 -13.00 18.84
C PRO A 438 8.11 -13.97 19.77
N LEU A 439 7.97 -15.25 19.38
CA LEU A 439 7.29 -16.29 20.15
C LEU A 439 8.24 -17.06 21.09
N MET A 440 9.56 -16.84 20.97
CA MET A 440 10.62 -17.63 21.60
C MET A 440 11.70 -16.73 22.23
N LEU A 441 11.27 -15.77 23.06
CA LEU A 441 12.15 -14.72 23.60
C LEU A 441 13.30 -15.26 24.47
N GLU A 442 13.04 -16.28 25.30
CA GLU A 442 14.06 -16.88 26.15
C GLU A 442 15.15 -17.59 25.32
N GLU A 443 14.74 -18.35 24.31
CA GLU A 443 15.68 -19.01 23.40
C GLU A 443 16.45 -18.01 22.54
N TYR A 444 15.80 -16.91 22.12
CA TYR A 444 16.44 -15.82 21.38
C TYR A 444 17.61 -15.21 22.18
N MET A 445 17.37 -14.89 23.45
CA MET A 445 18.40 -14.37 24.35
C MET A 445 19.49 -15.40 24.66
N THR A 446 19.10 -16.67 24.88
CA THR A 446 20.05 -17.76 25.12
C THR A 446 21.00 -17.97 23.93
N CYS A 447 20.52 -17.72 22.70
CA CYS A 447 21.32 -17.81 21.48
C CYS A 447 22.18 -16.56 21.21
N GLN A 448 22.14 -15.53 22.07
CA GLN A 448 22.82 -14.25 21.85
C GLN A 448 22.48 -13.65 20.47
N ALA A 449 21.20 -13.70 20.11
CA ALA A 449 20.76 -13.39 18.76
C ALA A 449 21.02 -11.93 18.37
N ASN A 450 20.87 -10.97 19.29
CA ASN A 450 21.24 -9.57 19.07
C ASN A 450 22.71 -9.43 18.62
N THR A 451 23.65 -10.04 19.35
CA THR A 451 25.08 -10.03 19.00
C THR A 451 25.33 -10.62 17.62
N CYS A 452 24.69 -11.75 17.31
CA CYS A 452 24.83 -12.38 16.00
C CYS A 452 24.31 -11.49 14.86
N LEU A 453 23.20 -10.77 15.08
CA LEU A 453 22.61 -9.89 14.09
C LEU A 453 23.43 -8.61 13.90
N LEU A 454 23.93 -7.99 14.98
CA LEU A 454 24.80 -6.83 14.88
C LEU A 454 26.10 -7.16 14.11
N MET A 455 26.75 -8.29 14.42
CA MET A 455 27.91 -8.75 13.64
C MET A 455 27.58 -9.00 12.17
N LEU A 456 26.38 -9.51 11.87
CA LEU A 456 25.94 -9.72 10.50
C LEU A 456 25.70 -8.39 9.78
N LEU A 457 25.15 -7.37 10.45
CA LEU A 457 24.97 -6.03 9.91
C LEU A 457 26.30 -5.37 9.58
N GLU A 458 27.27 -5.43 10.49
CA GLU A 458 28.64 -4.95 10.24
C GLU A 458 29.27 -5.63 9.02
N TRP A 459 29.12 -6.95 8.91
CA TRP A 459 29.58 -7.70 7.73
C TRP A 459 28.89 -7.26 6.44
N CYS A 460 27.61 -6.90 6.49
CA CYS A 460 26.85 -6.43 5.31
C CYS A 460 27.39 -5.13 4.72
N VAL A 461 28.09 -4.34 5.54
CA VAL A 461 28.53 -2.97 5.22
C VAL A 461 29.97 -2.90 4.75
N GLN A 462 30.77 -3.92 5.06
CA GLN A 462 32.14 -4.05 4.54
C GLN A 462 32.16 -4.05 3.01
N GLU A 463 33.01 -3.19 2.42
CA GLU A 463 33.14 -2.93 0.96
C GLU A 463 33.74 -4.09 0.14
N ASP A 464 33.80 -5.30 0.69
CA ASP A 464 34.38 -6.46 0.01
C ASP A 464 33.55 -6.90 -1.20
N ALA A 465 34.25 -7.36 -2.25
CA ALA A 465 33.62 -7.90 -3.45
C ALA A 465 32.78 -9.15 -3.11
N TYR A 466 31.46 -8.99 -2.99
CA TYR A 466 30.51 -10.05 -2.71
C TYR A 466 29.63 -10.34 -3.92
N PHE A 467 29.71 -11.56 -4.44
CA PHE A 467 28.98 -11.98 -5.63
C PHE A 467 27.71 -12.77 -5.25
N SER A 468 26.69 -12.09 -4.74
CA SER A 468 25.35 -12.69 -4.60
C SER A 468 24.68 -12.86 -5.96
N GLN A 469 23.99 -13.99 -6.13
CA GLN A 469 23.26 -14.28 -7.37
C GLN A 469 21.95 -13.48 -7.44
N GLY A 470 21.32 -13.18 -6.29
CA GLY A 470 20.09 -12.38 -6.21
C GLY A 470 18.89 -12.96 -6.97
N HIS A 471 18.93 -14.26 -7.29
CA HIS A 471 17.90 -14.96 -8.08
C HIS A 471 16.83 -15.63 -7.23
N SER A 472 17.00 -15.66 -5.91
CA SER A 472 16.05 -16.24 -4.98
C SER A 472 14.96 -15.24 -4.57
N PHE A 473 13.81 -15.75 -4.12
CA PHE A 473 12.69 -14.93 -3.67
C PHE A 473 13.12 -13.90 -2.60
N HIS A 474 13.83 -14.35 -1.58
CA HIS A 474 14.38 -13.47 -0.53
C HIS A 474 15.65 -12.71 -0.97
N GLY A 475 16.27 -13.03 -2.10
CA GLY A 475 17.44 -12.34 -2.65
C GLY A 475 17.12 -11.14 -3.54
N THR A 476 15.84 -10.80 -3.72
CA THR A 476 15.38 -9.70 -4.57
C THR A 476 16.04 -8.37 -4.18
N GLY A 477 16.62 -7.67 -5.16
CA GLY A 477 17.36 -6.41 -4.96
C GLY A 477 18.76 -6.57 -4.37
N GLY A 478 19.20 -7.81 -4.12
CA GLY A 478 20.50 -8.10 -3.53
C GLY A 478 21.63 -8.37 -4.51
N ARG A 479 21.37 -8.61 -5.81
CA ARG A 479 22.37 -9.09 -6.79
C ARG A 479 23.67 -8.29 -6.76
N GLY A 480 24.79 -8.97 -6.52
CA GLY A 480 26.12 -8.36 -6.44
C GLY A 480 26.37 -7.54 -5.16
N SER A 481 25.54 -7.67 -4.13
CA SER A 481 25.65 -6.96 -2.85
C SER A 481 25.14 -7.80 -1.68
N LYS A 482 25.40 -7.33 -0.45
CA LYS A 482 24.89 -7.93 0.81
C LYS A 482 23.56 -7.30 1.26
N LYS A 483 22.88 -6.57 0.35
CA LYS A 483 21.68 -5.77 0.67
C LYS A 483 20.49 -6.60 1.12
N ALA A 484 20.33 -7.82 0.58
CA ALA A 484 19.25 -8.71 1.00
C ALA A 484 19.44 -9.15 2.46
N GLN A 485 20.67 -9.50 2.86
CA GLN A 485 21.02 -9.87 4.23
C GLN A 485 20.78 -8.69 5.18
N LEU A 486 21.22 -7.48 4.80
CA LEU A 486 20.94 -6.25 5.54
C LEU A 486 19.44 -6.07 5.76
N ARG A 487 18.65 -6.15 4.69
CA ARG A 487 17.18 -6.02 4.73
C ARG A 487 16.53 -6.97 5.72
N TYR A 488 16.82 -8.26 5.62
CA TYR A 488 16.16 -9.26 6.47
C TYR A 488 16.69 -9.25 7.92
N SER A 489 17.93 -8.83 8.15
CA SER A 489 18.47 -8.62 9.49
C SER A 489 17.79 -7.44 10.19
N VAL A 490 17.65 -6.31 9.49
CA VAL A 490 16.93 -5.13 10.00
C VAL A 490 15.45 -5.45 10.25
N ARG A 491 14.79 -6.19 9.35
CA ARG A 491 13.39 -6.62 9.57
C ARG A 491 13.21 -7.47 10.83
N LEU A 492 14.15 -8.40 11.07
CA LEU A 492 14.15 -9.24 12.27
C LEU A 492 14.33 -8.37 13.52
N LEU A 493 15.34 -7.49 13.54
CA LEU A 493 15.57 -6.57 14.66
C LEU A 493 14.34 -5.67 14.91
N ARG A 494 13.74 -5.11 13.86
CA ARG A 494 12.52 -4.31 13.96
C ARG A 494 11.39 -5.10 14.61
N SER A 495 11.20 -6.36 14.22
CA SER A 495 10.17 -7.22 14.79
C SER A 495 10.41 -7.56 16.26
N MET A 496 11.67 -7.67 16.69
CA MET A 496 12.02 -7.93 18.08
C MET A 496 11.87 -6.68 18.95
N VAL A 497 12.35 -5.54 18.45
CA VAL A 497 12.30 -4.24 19.15
C VAL A 497 10.86 -3.75 19.30
N SER A 498 9.99 -3.99 18.32
CA SER A 498 8.57 -3.62 18.38
C SER A 498 7.76 -4.34 19.46
N LEU A 499 8.34 -5.36 20.12
CA LEU A 499 7.71 -6.00 21.28
C LEU A 499 7.84 -5.16 22.56
N ALA A 500 8.61 -4.06 22.52
CA ALA A 500 8.91 -3.22 23.67
C ALA A 500 9.42 -4.00 24.90
N ASN A 501 10.13 -5.11 24.67
CA ASN A 501 10.66 -5.93 25.76
C ASN A 501 11.91 -5.25 26.35
N PRO A 502 11.91 -4.90 27.65
CA PRO A 502 12.98 -4.10 28.24
C PRO A 502 14.33 -4.85 28.26
N ILE A 503 14.33 -6.17 28.43
CA ILE A 503 15.57 -6.98 28.51
C ILE A 503 16.24 -7.03 27.14
N ILE A 504 15.47 -7.34 26.09
CA ILE A 504 15.99 -7.44 24.71
C ILE A 504 16.47 -6.07 24.22
N ASN A 505 15.69 -5.01 24.47
CA ASN A 505 16.04 -3.67 24.03
C ASN A 505 17.26 -3.14 24.80
N GLN A 506 17.37 -3.41 26.12
CA GLN A 506 18.55 -3.05 26.89
C GLN A 506 19.80 -3.78 26.39
N ASP A 507 19.74 -5.10 26.18
CA ASP A 507 20.86 -5.89 25.65
C ASP A 507 21.33 -5.40 24.27
N LEU A 508 20.39 -5.00 23.41
CA LEU A 508 20.70 -4.42 22.10
C LEU A 508 21.38 -3.05 22.23
N CYS A 509 20.88 -2.19 23.11
CA CYS A 509 21.48 -0.88 23.39
C CYS A 509 22.88 -0.98 24.00
N ASP A 510 23.08 -1.88 24.98
CA ASP A 510 24.37 -2.12 25.65
C ASP A 510 25.46 -2.57 24.67
N GLN A 511 25.06 -3.16 23.54
CA GLN A 511 25.95 -3.57 22.45
C GLN A 511 26.24 -2.46 21.43
N GLY A 512 25.83 -1.22 21.67
CA GLY A 512 26.14 -0.08 20.80
C GLY A 512 25.26 0.02 19.55
N ALA A 513 24.06 -0.57 19.57
CA ALA A 513 23.19 -0.60 18.39
C ALA A 513 22.75 0.79 17.89
N ILE A 514 22.54 1.77 18.80
CA ILE A 514 22.10 3.12 18.42
C ILE A 514 23.12 3.79 17.50
N SER A 515 24.39 3.83 17.90
CA SER A 515 25.46 4.42 17.09
C SER A 515 25.64 3.68 15.76
N LEU A 516 25.57 2.34 15.79
CA LEU A 516 25.67 1.53 14.58
C LEU A 516 24.54 1.88 13.59
N PHE A 517 23.28 1.95 14.03
CA PHE A 517 22.16 2.23 13.14
C PHE A 517 22.20 3.65 12.56
N ILE A 518 22.68 4.64 13.32
CA ILE A 518 22.92 6.00 12.83
C ILE A 518 23.98 5.98 11.73
N GLU A 519 25.12 5.31 11.96
CA GLU A 519 26.18 5.19 10.97
C GLU A 519 25.69 4.50 9.69
N LEU A 520 24.92 3.42 9.82
CA LEU A 520 24.30 2.72 8.68
C LEU A 520 23.39 3.64 7.88
N LEU A 521 22.53 4.43 8.54
CA LEU A 521 21.65 5.37 7.86
C LEU A 521 22.42 6.46 7.10
N ILE A 522 23.53 6.94 7.67
CA ILE A 522 24.40 7.93 7.03
C ILE A 522 25.05 7.34 5.77
N GLN A 523 25.57 6.12 5.86
CA GLN A 523 26.23 5.41 4.76
C GLN A 523 25.27 5.04 3.62
N LEU A 524 24.02 4.64 3.96
CA LEU A 524 22.98 4.33 2.99
C LEU A 524 22.50 5.57 2.19
N GLY A 525 22.92 6.78 2.57
CA GLY A 525 22.66 8.00 1.82
C GLY A 525 21.34 8.70 2.16
N GLY A 526 20.96 9.68 1.34
CA GLY A 526 19.85 10.61 1.60
C GLY A 526 18.45 10.03 1.38
N PRO A 527 17.40 10.85 1.57
CA PRO A 527 16.01 10.40 1.48
C PRO A 527 15.49 10.17 0.05
N ASP A 528 16.11 10.75 -0.98
CA ASP A 528 15.61 10.76 -2.37
C ASP A 528 16.02 9.53 -3.21
N ASP A 529 16.25 8.38 -2.58
CA ASP A 529 16.60 7.14 -3.28
C ASP A 529 15.44 6.62 -4.14
N GLU A 530 15.74 6.20 -5.37
CA GLU A 530 14.75 5.57 -6.28
C GLU A 530 14.60 4.06 -6.04
N ASP A 531 15.20 3.51 -4.98
CA ASP A 531 15.17 2.09 -4.66
C ASP A 531 14.26 1.82 -3.44
N ALA A 532 13.08 1.24 -3.71
CA ALA A 532 12.09 0.90 -2.68
C ALA A 532 12.66 0.02 -1.55
N ILE A 533 13.64 -0.83 -1.82
CA ILE A 533 14.27 -1.67 -0.78
C ILE A 533 15.22 -0.83 0.07
N ALA A 534 15.93 0.14 -0.51
CA ALA A 534 16.75 1.07 0.29
C ALA A 534 15.87 1.91 1.22
N LEU A 535 14.76 2.45 0.69
CA LEU A 535 13.79 3.22 1.47
C LEU A 535 13.19 2.39 2.61
N GLU A 536 12.88 1.12 2.36
CA GLU A 536 12.40 0.20 3.39
C GLU A 536 13.43 -0.01 4.51
N ILE A 537 14.69 -0.28 4.17
CA ILE A 537 15.77 -0.48 5.16
C ILE A 537 15.93 0.78 6.01
N LYS A 538 15.95 1.96 5.38
CA LYS A 538 16.08 3.25 6.05
C LYS A 538 14.91 3.49 7.02
N ALA A 539 13.67 3.24 6.57
CA ALA A 539 12.50 3.40 7.42
C ALA A 539 12.51 2.41 8.60
N ASP A 540 12.86 1.16 8.37
CA ASP A 540 12.89 0.15 9.41
C ASP A 540 14.01 0.42 10.45
N LEU A 541 15.18 0.93 10.04
CA LEU A 541 16.23 1.40 10.95
C LEU A 541 15.79 2.59 11.82
N GLN A 542 15.11 3.57 11.22
CA GLN A 542 14.56 4.72 11.96
C GLN A 542 13.49 4.29 12.97
N LEU A 543 12.63 3.35 12.62
CA LEU A 543 11.64 2.80 13.57
C LEU A 543 12.29 2.03 14.73
N ILE A 544 13.38 1.30 14.47
CA ILE A 544 14.18 0.67 15.54
C ILE A 544 14.74 1.74 16.48
N LEU A 545 15.37 2.78 15.94
CA LEU A 545 15.92 3.88 16.73
C LEU A 545 14.83 4.56 17.58
N SER A 546 13.69 4.87 16.97
CA SER A 546 12.55 5.49 17.65
C SER A 546 12.10 4.65 18.84
N THR A 547 11.86 3.36 18.63
CA THR A 547 11.41 2.45 19.70
C THR A 547 12.46 2.26 20.80
N LEU A 548 13.76 2.25 20.45
CA LEU A 548 14.83 2.12 21.45
C LEU A 548 14.95 3.37 22.33
N CYS A 549 14.81 4.56 21.75
CA CYS A 549 14.95 5.84 22.45
C CYS A 549 13.67 6.31 23.15
N GLU A 550 12.51 5.75 22.80
CA GLU A 550 11.23 6.12 23.37
C GLU A 550 11.28 6.06 24.91
N SER A 551 10.90 7.17 25.55
CA SER A 551 10.86 7.33 27.01
C SER A 551 12.18 7.15 27.79
N ASP A 552 13.34 6.98 27.14
CA ASP A 552 14.64 6.80 27.80
C ASP A 552 15.62 7.94 27.48
N ILE A 553 15.87 8.80 28.46
CA ILE A 553 16.71 9.99 28.28
C ILE A 553 18.16 9.65 27.93
N HIS A 554 18.72 8.57 28.47
CA HIS A 554 20.11 8.20 28.23
C HIS A 554 20.30 7.71 26.78
N ARG A 555 19.33 6.96 26.26
CA ARG A 555 19.34 6.51 24.86
C ARG A 555 19.14 7.66 23.89
N LYS A 556 18.33 8.67 24.25
CA LYS A 556 18.25 9.94 23.51
C LYS A 556 19.61 10.66 23.51
N GLU A 557 20.31 10.74 24.63
CA GLU A 557 21.67 11.32 24.67
C GLU A 557 22.66 10.56 23.77
N LEU A 558 22.56 9.22 23.68
CA LEU A 558 23.36 8.40 22.77
C LEU A 558 23.01 8.63 21.29
N PHE A 559 21.76 9.01 20.97
CA PHE A 559 21.37 9.41 19.63
C PHE A 559 22.16 10.64 19.17
N GLY A 560 22.32 11.62 20.07
CA GLY A 560 23.26 12.73 19.95
C GLY A 560 23.15 13.58 18.68
N THR A 561 24.17 14.42 18.46
CA THR A 561 24.25 15.34 17.32
C THR A 561 24.20 14.63 15.97
N GLU A 562 24.87 13.48 15.83
CA GLU A 562 24.90 12.72 14.57
C GLU A 562 23.51 12.19 14.19
N GLY A 563 22.74 11.69 15.17
CA GLY A 563 21.35 11.29 14.96
C GLY A 563 20.44 12.45 14.59
N VAL A 564 20.64 13.62 15.22
CA VAL A 564 19.89 14.85 14.88
C VAL A 564 20.20 15.30 13.45
N ASP A 565 21.48 15.38 13.07
CA ASP A 565 21.91 15.76 11.72
C ASP A 565 21.40 14.76 10.67
N MET A 566 21.38 13.46 10.99
CA MET A 566 20.75 12.43 10.16
C MET A 566 19.25 12.72 9.96
N THR A 567 18.51 12.96 11.04
CA THR A 567 17.07 13.23 10.99
C THR A 567 16.76 14.49 10.15
N VAL A 568 17.53 15.56 10.35
CA VAL A 568 17.44 16.80 9.55
C VAL A 568 17.68 16.54 8.07
N ARG A 569 18.66 15.68 7.71
CA ARG A 569 18.91 15.29 6.32
C ARG A 569 17.70 14.58 5.70
N PHE A 570 17.02 13.71 6.45
CA PHE A 570 15.84 12.99 5.95
C PHE A 570 14.60 13.90 5.86
N LEU A 571 14.44 14.88 6.75
CA LEU A 571 13.35 15.87 6.67
C LEU A 571 13.43 16.75 5.42
N LYS A 572 14.63 16.93 4.84
CA LYS A 572 14.86 17.66 3.59
C LYS A 572 14.51 16.87 2.32
N MET A 573 13.73 15.80 2.43
CA MET A 573 13.25 15.00 1.29
C MET A 573 12.48 15.86 0.28
N ASN A 574 12.67 15.59 -1.01
CA ASN A 574 11.91 16.28 -2.04
C ASN A 574 10.42 15.92 -1.97
N SER A 575 9.56 16.92 -1.78
CA SER A 575 8.11 16.75 -1.66
C SER A 575 7.45 16.12 -2.90
N ALA A 576 8.05 16.26 -4.09
CA ALA A 576 7.57 15.58 -5.29
C ALA A 576 7.57 14.04 -5.17
N LYS A 577 8.32 13.48 -4.21
CA LYS A 577 8.45 12.04 -4.01
C LYS A 577 7.28 11.38 -3.26
N PHE A 578 6.41 12.15 -2.60
CA PHE A 578 5.26 11.61 -1.85
C PHE A 578 4.38 10.70 -2.69
N PHE A 579 4.20 11.03 -3.97
CA PHE A 579 3.33 10.31 -4.90
C PHE A 579 4.07 9.31 -5.80
N SER A 580 5.34 9.01 -5.50
CA SER A 580 6.17 8.10 -6.30
C SER A 580 5.78 6.62 -6.19
N GLY A 581 5.04 6.23 -5.14
CA GLY A 581 4.68 4.83 -4.87
C GLY A 581 5.84 3.95 -4.36
N MET A 582 7.05 4.49 -4.16
CA MET A 582 8.24 3.71 -3.78
C MET A 582 8.46 3.56 -2.27
N GLY A 583 7.68 4.27 -1.44
CA GLY A 583 7.78 4.18 0.03
C GLY A 583 8.30 5.43 0.74
N HIS A 584 8.53 6.53 0.02
CA HIS A 584 8.98 7.83 0.59
C HIS A 584 8.08 8.34 1.72
N SER A 585 6.75 8.18 1.61
CA SER A 585 5.83 8.56 2.69
C SER A 585 6.04 7.75 3.97
N LYS A 586 6.39 6.45 3.87
CA LYS A 586 6.72 5.63 5.03
C LYS A 586 8.04 6.10 5.66
N LEU A 587 9.03 6.41 4.83
CA LEU A 587 10.34 6.89 5.29
C LEU A 587 10.23 8.21 6.05
N ILE A 588 9.49 9.19 5.53
CA ILE A 588 9.36 10.47 6.23
C ILE A 588 8.56 10.30 7.53
N LEU A 589 7.55 9.40 7.58
CA LEU A 589 6.80 9.13 8.80
C LEU A 589 7.71 8.54 9.88
N SER A 590 8.58 7.60 9.52
CA SER A 590 9.60 7.11 10.45
C SER A 590 10.62 8.18 10.83
N THR A 591 10.86 9.19 9.98
CA THR A 591 11.74 10.32 10.32
C THR A 591 11.08 11.24 11.34
N VAL A 592 9.79 11.54 11.17
CA VAL A 592 9.01 12.33 12.15
C VAL A 592 8.89 11.57 13.46
N ASP A 593 8.69 10.24 13.41
CA ASP A 593 8.71 9.37 14.58
C ASP A 593 10.08 9.39 15.30
N CYS A 594 11.18 9.42 14.54
CA CYS A 594 12.53 9.64 15.09
C CYS A 594 12.66 11.00 15.78
N VAL A 595 12.10 12.09 15.20
CA VAL A 595 12.07 13.40 15.88
C VAL A 595 11.36 13.25 17.22
N TRP A 596 10.17 12.65 17.21
CA TRP A 596 9.35 12.52 18.40
C TRP A 596 10.03 11.65 19.48
N SER A 597 10.52 10.49 19.09
CA SER A 597 11.01 9.49 20.02
C SER A 597 12.47 9.69 20.43
N CYS A 598 13.34 10.20 19.54
CA CYS A 598 14.78 10.34 19.80
C CYS A 598 15.22 11.75 20.19
N ILE A 599 14.49 12.80 19.77
CA ILE A 599 14.90 14.20 19.97
C ILE A 599 14.07 14.87 21.06
N ILE A 600 12.74 14.86 20.92
CA ILE A 600 11.84 15.55 21.85
C ILE A 600 11.99 14.98 23.27
N GLY A 601 12.01 15.86 24.28
CA GLY A 601 12.23 15.54 25.68
C GLY A 601 13.71 15.41 26.07
N CYS A 602 14.65 15.54 25.13
CA CYS A 602 16.09 15.59 25.39
C CYS A 602 16.64 16.97 25.03
N PHE A 603 16.83 17.84 26.02
CA PHE A 603 17.21 19.24 25.81
C PHE A 603 18.46 19.43 24.94
N THR A 604 19.47 18.55 25.05
CA THR A 604 20.67 18.63 24.22
C THR A 604 20.38 18.34 22.75
N ASN A 605 19.52 17.36 22.46
CA ASN A 605 19.15 17.04 21.08
C ASN A 605 18.18 18.08 20.51
N GLU A 606 17.23 18.55 21.32
CA GLU A 606 16.31 19.63 20.93
C GLU A 606 17.07 20.91 20.58
N ASP A 607 18.03 21.33 21.41
CA ASP A 607 18.85 22.51 21.14
C ASP A 607 19.56 22.40 19.79
N VAL A 608 20.20 21.25 19.51
CA VAL A 608 20.85 20.99 18.21
C VAL A 608 19.82 20.99 17.08
N PHE A 609 18.65 20.37 17.28
CA PHE A 609 17.62 20.30 16.25
C PHE A 609 17.06 21.69 15.90
N LEU A 610 16.88 22.56 16.91
CA LEU A 610 16.49 23.95 16.73
C LEU A 610 17.57 24.76 15.98
N GLU A 611 18.84 24.58 16.32
CA GLU A 611 19.98 25.18 15.61
C GLU A 611 20.07 24.73 14.14
N ARG A 612 19.57 23.54 13.81
CA ARG A 612 19.53 22.96 12.46
C ARG A 612 18.22 23.24 11.71
N GLU A 613 17.49 24.27 12.13
CA GLU A 613 16.22 24.71 11.51
C GLU A 613 15.11 23.64 11.59
N GLY A 614 15.16 22.73 12.55
CA GLY A 614 14.24 21.60 12.65
C GLY A 614 12.75 21.98 12.65
N ILE A 615 12.38 23.06 13.35
CA ILE A 615 11.01 23.60 13.33
C ILE A 615 10.60 24.08 11.95
N PHE A 616 11.50 24.72 11.21
CA PHE A 616 11.21 25.21 9.86
C PHE A 616 10.92 24.03 8.94
N LEU A 617 11.74 22.97 9.03
CA LEU A 617 11.56 21.75 8.25
C LEU A 617 10.24 21.03 8.55
N LEU A 618 9.79 21.02 9.81
CA LEU A 618 8.50 20.42 10.17
C LEU A 618 7.32 21.22 9.62
N PHE A 619 7.37 22.56 9.63
CA PHE A 619 6.34 23.39 9.00
C PHE A 619 6.36 23.29 7.47
N ASP A 620 7.54 23.26 6.84
CA ASP A 620 7.69 23.03 5.40
C ASP A 620 7.15 21.66 4.99
N LEU A 621 7.32 20.65 5.85
CA LEU A 621 6.73 19.32 5.68
C LEU A 621 5.21 19.36 5.75
N ILE A 622 4.61 20.07 6.71
CA ILE A 622 3.15 20.27 6.76
C ILE A 622 2.65 20.92 5.48
N HIS A 623 3.31 21.99 5.02
CA HIS A 623 2.90 22.69 3.82
C HIS A 623 2.96 21.83 2.54
N SER A 624 3.93 20.91 2.46
CA SER A 624 4.20 20.15 1.23
C SER A 624 3.67 18.71 1.23
N SER A 625 3.27 18.16 2.38
CA SER A 625 2.81 16.78 2.52
C SER A 625 1.29 16.63 2.45
N PRO A 626 0.77 15.43 2.13
CA PRO A 626 -0.67 15.13 2.20
C PRO A 626 -1.26 15.29 3.61
N MET A 627 -2.53 15.68 3.70
CA MET A 627 -3.27 15.88 4.97
C MET A 627 -3.18 14.71 5.94
N THR A 628 -3.11 13.47 5.42
CA THR A 628 -3.00 12.25 6.24
C THR A 628 -1.73 12.19 7.10
N MET A 629 -0.73 13.04 6.82
CA MET A 629 0.55 13.09 7.53
C MET A 629 0.58 14.21 8.58
N HIS A 630 -0.24 15.25 8.42
CA HIS A 630 -0.18 16.46 9.23
C HIS A 630 -0.43 16.19 10.71
N GLY A 631 -1.33 15.27 11.03
CA GLY A 631 -1.63 14.91 12.42
C GLY A 631 -0.40 14.48 13.22
N VAL A 632 0.50 13.69 12.64
CA VAL A 632 1.73 13.22 13.32
C VAL A 632 2.74 14.36 13.43
N VAL A 633 2.89 15.17 12.37
CA VAL A 633 3.83 16.30 12.37
C VAL A 633 3.41 17.40 13.36
N LEU A 634 2.11 17.72 13.41
CA LEU A 634 1.53 18.65 14.37
C LEU A 634 1.69 18.15 15.81
N GLY A 635 1.60 16.83 16.03
CA GLY A 635 1.86 16.22 17.33
C GLY A 635 3.29 16.46 17.80
N ALA A 636 4.27 16.16 16.93
CA ALA A 636 5.67 16.41 17.21
C ALA A 636 5.97 17.91 17.43
N LEU A 637 5.38 18.81 16.63
CA LEU A 637 5.53 20.26 16.83
C LEU A 637 4.96 20.72 18.17
N LEU A 638 3.80 20.20 18.57
CA LEU A 638 3.14 20.57 19.82
C LEU A 638 4.01 20.22 21.02
N GLU A 639 4.54 19.00 21.08
CA GLU A 639 5.42 18.59 22.19
C GLU A 639 6.78 19.30 22.15
N LEU A 640 7.34 19.55 20.96
CA LEU A 640 8.57 20.34 20.84
C LEU A 640 8.41 21.76 21.37
N CYS A 641 7.19 22.33 21.32
CA CYS A 641 6.87 23.64 21.89
C CYS A 641 6.82 23.66 23.44
N ASP A 642 7.00 22.51 24.12
CA ASP A 642 7.29 22.50 25.55
C ASP A 642 8.69 23.07 25.85
N ASN A 643 9.60 23.04 24.87
CA ASN A 643 10.87 23.75 24.95
C ASN A 643 10.64 25.26 24.70
N PRO A 644 10.94 26.14 25.67
CA PRO A 644 10.70 27.58 25.51
C PRO A 644 11.52 28.22 24.37
N LYS A 645 12.63 27.59 23.96
CA LYS A 645 13.44 28.05 22.81
C LYS A 645 12.78 27.75 21.47
N ALA A 646 11.77 26.88 21.40
CA ALA A 646 11.06 26.56 20.17
C ALA A 646 10.18 27.72 19.67
N LEU A 647 9.52 28.43 20.58
CA LEU A 647 8.51 29.45 20.23
C LEU A 647 9.05 30.58 19.33
N PRO A 648 10.25 31.16 19.57
CA PRO A 648 10.84 32.13 18.64
C PRO A 648 11.03 31.59 17.22
N HIS A 649 11.34 30.30 17.06
CA HIS A 649 11.49 29.68 15.73
C HIS A 649 10.14 29.53 15.04
N VAL A 650 9.09 29.13 15.77
CA VAL A 650 7.71 29.07 15.24
C VAL A 650 7.26 30.46 14.76
N GLN A 651 7.51 31.51 15.55
CA GLN A 651 7.15 32.88 15.19
C GLN A 651 8.00 33.43 14.03
N ALA A 652 9.22 32.95 13.86
CA ALA A 652 10.13 33.34 12.78
C ALA A 652 9.85 32.63 11.46
N TRP A 653 9.22 31.45 11.47
CA TRP A 653 8.94 30.69 10.25
C TRP A 653 8.07 31.47 9.26
N ARG A 654 8.41 31.37 7.97
CA ARG A 654 7.66 31.95 6.86
C ARG A 654 7.55 30.90 5.75
N GLY A 655 6.34 30.62 5.30
CA GLY A 655 6.09 29.70 4.18
C GLY A 655 6.44 30.30 2.81
N PRO A 656 6.23 29.55 1.72
CA PRO A 656 6.61 29.98 0.36
C PRO A 656 6.01 31.32 -0.07
N ASP A 657 4.78 31.61 0.34
CA ASP A 657 4.07 32.86 0.03
C ASP A 657 4.27 33.94 1.12
N GLY A 658 5.23 33.75 2.03
CA GLY A 658 5.47 34.64 3.17
C GLY A 658 4.47 34.48 4.31
N GLN A 659 3.60 33.46 4.26
CA GLN A 659 2.62 33.15 5.30
C GLN A 659 3.30 32.83 6.65
N SER A 660 2.68 33.27 7.75
CA SER A 660 3.16 32.97 9.10
C SER A 660 2.67 31.60 9.59
N ALA A 661 3.33 31.03 10.61
CA ALA A 661 2.88 29.76 11.20
C ALA A 661 1.44 29.85 11.76
N PRO A 662 1.03 30.91 12.48
CA PRO A 662 -0.36 31.10 12.89
C PRO A 662 -1.37 31.09 11.73
N HIS A 663 -1.04 31.74 10.61
CA HIS A 663 -1.89 31.73 9.42
C HIS A 663 -2.08 30.32 8.86
N LEU A 664 -0.98 29.56 8.70
CA LEU A 664 -1.02 28.18 8.23
C LEU A 664 -1.87 27.29 9.15
N LEU A 665 -1.69 27.40 10.48
CA LEU A 665 -2.46 26.61 11.45
C LEU A 665 -3.98 26.89 11.37
N LEU A 666 -4.38 28.14 11.15
CA LEU A 666 -5.78 28.52 10.99
C LEU A 666 -6.35 28.10 9.62
N GLN A 667 -5.52 28.07 8.58
CA GLN A 667 -5.89 27.50 7.29
C GLN A 667 -6.16 25.99 7.41
N LEU A 668 -5.29 25.25 8.09
CA LEU A 668 -5.47 23.81 8.33
C LEU A 668 -6.73 23.53 9.15
N TRP A 669 -7.04 24.38 10.14
CA TRP A 669 -8.28 24.29 10.90
C TRP A 669 -9.51 24.39 9.99
N ARG A 670 -9.54 25.40 9.10
CA ARG A 670 -10.65 25.59 8.16
C ARG A 670 -10.81 24.39 7.23
N GLN A 671 -9.71 23.84 6.72
CA GLN A 671 -9.72 22.64 5.87
C GLN A 671 -10.26 21.41 6.61
N GLU A 672 -9.82 21.19 7.86
CA GLU A 672 -10.32 20.08 8.68
C GLU A 672 -11.83 20.24 8.98
N GLU A 673 -12.31 21.46 9.24
CA GLU A 673 -13.75 21.71 9.42
C GLU A 673 -14.57 21.45 8.15
N GLU A 674 -14.03 21.81 6.98
CA GLU A 674 -14.64 21.52 5.68
C GLU A 674 -14.73 20.00 5.43
N ASP A 675 -13.65 19.27 5.67
CA ASP A 675 -13.60 17.80 5.52
C ASP A 675 -14.55 17.07 6.49
N LEU A 676 -14.69 17.59 7.71
CA LEU A 676 -15.64 17.08 8.70
C LEU A 676 -17.10 17.46 8.36
N GLY A 677 -17.32 18.49 7.52
CA GLY A 677 -18.64 18.99 7.17
C GLY A 677 -19.27 19.88 8.25
N VAL A 678 -18.46 20.63 8.99
CA VAL A 678 -18.93 21.58 10.01
C VAL A 678 -19.58 22.79 9.32
N GLN A 679 -20.78 23.17 9.77
CA GLN A 679 -21.52 24.27 9.16
C GLN A 679 -20.94 25.64 9.54
N ARG A 680 -20.71 26.48 8.53
CA ARG A 680 -20.20 27.85 8.63
C ARG A 680 -20.96 28.75 7.66
N ASP A 681 -21.02 30.06 7.94
CA ASP A 681 -21.55 31.02 6.95
C ASP A 681 -20.50 31.35 5.88
N GLN A 682 -20.88 32.19 4.91
CA GLN A 682 -19.99 32.61 3.81
C GLN A 682 -18.70 33.32 4.25
N HIS A 683 -18.61 33.75 5.51
CA HIS A 683 -17.47 34.42 6.10
C HIS A 683 -16.77 33.57 7.19
N GLY A 684 -17.12 32.29 7.31
CA GLY A 684 -16.52 31.38 8.31
C GLY A 684 -17.06 31.55 9.73
N ARG A 685 -18.19 32.24 9.93
CA ARG A 685 -18.77 32.48 11.26
C ARG A 685 -19.59 31.30 11.77
N ILE A 686 -19.79 31.25 13.08
CA ILE A 686 -20.70 30.29 13.74
C ILE A 686 -22.14 30.58 13.30
N THR A 687 -22.81 29.58 12.75
CA THR A 687 -24.23 29.64 12.31
C THR A 687 -25.18 29.10 13.37
N ASP A 688 -24.80 28.02 14.06
CA ASP A 688 -25.56 27.43 15.17
C ASP A 688 -24.83 27.66 16.50
N PRO A 689 -25.33 28.57 17.37
CA PRO A 689 -24.74 28.81 18.68
C PRO A 689 -24.96 27.66 19.68
N VAL A 690 -25.91 26.75 19.43
CA VAL A 690 -26.14 25.56 20.26
C VAL A 690 -25.13 24.47 19.91
N ARG A 691 -24.76 24.36 18.62
CA ARG A 691 -23.86 23.32 18.10
C ARG A 691 -22.74 23.91 17.25
N PRO A 692 -21.79 24.64 17.85
CA PRO A 692 -20.80 25.41 17.11
C PRO A 692 -19.72 24.58 16.39
N LEU A 693 -19.45 23.33 16.82
CA LEU A 693 -18.38 22.48 16.28
C LEU A 693 -18.86 21.11 15.74
N VAL A 694 -20.17 20.86 15.77
CA VAL A 694 -20.76 19.57 15.38
C VAL A 694 -20.58 19.35 13.89
N HIS A 695 -20.19 18.13 13.53
CA HIS A 695 -19.89 17.72 12.15
C HIS A 695 -20.97 16.79 11.59
N ALA A 696 -21.11 16.72 10.26
CA ALA A 696 -22.24 16.04 9.59
C ALA A 696 -22.46 14.58 10.05
N HIS A 697 -21.38 13.82 10.23
CA HIS A 697 -21.45 12.42 10.67
C HIS A 697 -21.96 12.26 12.12
N GLN A 698 -21.74 13.23 13.01
CA GLN A 698 -22.25 13.20 14.40
C GLN A 698 -23.75 13.50 14.45
N GLU A 699 -24.30 14.16 13.43
CA GLU A 699 -25.75 14.37 13.25
C GLU A 699 -26.45 13.11 12.71
N GLU A 700 -25.78 12.32 11.88
CA GLU A 700 -26.33 11.12 11.22
C GLU A 700 -26.29 9.85 12.10
N GLN A 701 -25.41 9.79 13.11
CA GLN A 701 -25.32 8.64 14.00
C GLN A 701 -26.62 8.43 14.78
N ALA A 702 -27.17 7.21 14.67
CA ALA A 702 -28.35 6.81 15.40
C ALA A 702 -28.10 6.90 16.91
N GLN A 703 -29.02 7.58 17.60
CA GLN A 703 -28.99 7.77 19.05
C GLN A 703 -29.16 6.44 19.77
N GLU A 704 -28.08 5.89 20.30
CA GLU A 704 -28.08 4.71 21.16
C GLU A 704 -27.40 5.05 22.48
N SER A 705 -27.95 4.56 23.61
CA SER A 705 -27.25 4.61 24.91
C SER A 705 -26.00 3.74 24.82
N THR A 706 -24.89 4.26 25.30
CA THR A 706 -23.59 3.59 25.24
C THR A 706 -23.23 2.99 26.59
N PRO A 707 -22.49 1.87 26.64
CA PRO A 707 -21.97 1.36 27.90
C PRO A 707 -21.16 2.42 28.67
N ALA A 708 -21.21 2.41 30.00
CA ALA A 708 -20.51 3.39 30.85
C ALA A 708 -18.97 3.42 30.66
N ASP A 709 -18.39 2.34 30.13
CA ASP A 709 -16.95 2.22 29.89
C ASP A 709 -16.51 2.79 28.53
N THR A 710 -17.45 3.26 27.70
CA THR A 710 -17.17 3.80 26.37
C THR A 710 -17.02 5.32 26.44
N PRO A 711 -15.95 5.90 25.87
CA PRO A 711 -15.81 7.35 25.80
C PRO A 711 -16.91 7.97 24.92
N SER A 712 -17.37 9.17 25.28
CA SER A 712 -18.42 9.87 24.54
C SER A 712 -17.95 10.27 23.12
N ALA A 713 -18.89 10.49 22.20
CA ALA A 713 -18.56 10.82 20.82
C ALA A 713 -17.72 12.10 20.70
N ALA A 714 -18.04 13.14 21.50
CA ALA A 714 -17.24 14.35 21.58
C ALA A 714 -15.80 14.11 22.07
N VAL A 715 -15.58 13.15 22.98
CA VAL A 715 -14.23 12.79 23.46
C VAL A 715 -13.46 12.01 22.37
N VAL A 716 -14.12 11.09 21.68
CA VAL A 716 -13.51 10.34 20.56
C VAL A 716 -13.13 11.29 19.41
N ASP A 717 -13.97 12.29 19.11
CA ASP A 717 -13.69 13.30 18.08
C ASP A 717 -12.41 14.09 18.39
N VAL A 718 -12.15 14.46 19.65
CA VAL A 718 -10.91 15.17 20.04
C VAL A 718 -9.66 14.37 19.66
N ALA A 719 -9.69 13.03 19.80
CA ALA A 719 -8.57 12.17 19.41
C ALA A 719 -8.49 11.92 17.89
N GLY A 720 -9.62 12.03 17.19
CA GLY A 720 -9.77 11.63 15.79
C GLY A 720 -9.34 12.68 14.75
N ASN A 721 -9.18 13.95 15.14
CA ASN A 721 -8.98 15.06 14.20
C ASN A 721 -7.73 15.92 14.54
N GLN A 722 -7.42 16.89 13.67
CA GLN A 722 -6.26 17.78 13.84
C GLN A 722 -6.53 19.00 14.74
N ARG A 723 -7.81 19.33 15.00
CA ARG A 723 -8.24 20.54 15.72
C ARG A 723 -7.62 20.64 17.11
N CYS A 724 -7.57 19.54 17.85
CA CYS A 724 -6.99 19.53 19.20
C CYS A 724 -5.49 19.90 19.21
N LYS A 725 -4.73 19.49 18.18
CA LYS A 725 -3.30 19.76 18.05
C LYS A 725 -3.06 21.23 17.69
N ILE A 726 -3.87 21.76 16.78
CA ILE A 726 -3.86 23.18 16.40
C ILE A 726 -4.20 24.06 17.62
N TYR A 727 -5.26 23.73 18.34
CA TYR A 727 -5.62 24.41 19.59
C TYR A 727 -4.47 24.36 20.61
N GLY A 728 -3.86 23.18 20.80
CA GLY A 728 -2.71 23.02 21.68
C GLY A 728 -1.54 23.93 21.32
N LEU A 729 -1.24 24.08 20.03
CA LEU A 729 -0.18 24.99 19.55
C LEU A 729 -0.51 26.45 19.85
N PHE A 730 -1.77 26.88 19.69
CA PHE A 730 -2.20 28.22 20.08
C PHE A 730 -2.15 28.45 21.60
N CYS A 731 -2.39 27.42 22.42
CA CYS A 731 -2.16 27.51 23.86
C CYS A 731 -0.68 27.77 24.22
N LYS A 732 0.26 27.35 23.37
CA LYS A 732 1.70 27.63 23.54
C LYS A 732 2.11 28.98 22.98
N LEU A 733 1.58 29.36 21.81
CA LEU A 733 1.90 30.63 21.14
C LEU A 733 1.23 31.84 21.79
N GLY A 734 0.06 31.64 22.38
CA GLY A 734 -0.87 32.71 22.76
C GLY A 734 -1.86 33.02 21.64
N PHE A 735 -2.93 33.74 22.01
CA PHE A 735 -4.02 34.14 21.12
C PHE A 735 -3.97 35.63 20.73
N GLU A 736 -2.95 36.35 21.17
CA GLU A 736 -2.78 37.80 20.99
C GLU A 736 -1.46 38.10 20.25
N ASP A 737 -1.40 39.26 19.58
CA ASP A 737 -0.20 39.77 18.88
C ASP A 737 0.42 38.81 17.84
N LEU A 738 -0.41 38.00 17.18
CA LEU A 738 0.03 37.03 16.18
C LEU A 738 0.38 37.70 14.83
N PRO A 739 1.56 37.42 14.25
CA PRO A 739 2.01 38.09 13.04
C PRO A 739 1.26 37.60 11.79
N GLY A 740 0.95 38.52 10.88
CA GLY A 740 0.54 38.20 9.51
C GLY A 740 -0.87 37.62 9.35
N LEU A 741 -1.74 37.79 10.34
CA LEU A 741 -3.13 37.32 10.27
C LEU A 741 -4.03 38.29 9.48
N VAL A 742 -4.92 37.73 8.66
CA VAL A 742 -5.99 38.47 7.98
C VAL A 742 -7.31 38.38 8.74
N ALA A 743 -8.33 39.16 8.35
CA ALA A 743 -9.63 39.18 9.02
C ALA A 743 -10.28 37.79 9.12
N GLU A 744 -10.19 36.99 8.06
CA GLU A 744 -10.65 35.59 8.03
C GLU A 744 -9.96 34.73 9.10
N ASP A 745 -8.66 34.95 9.33
CA ASP A 745 -7.90 34.25 10.37
C ASP A 745 -8.36 34.65 11.75
N TYR A 746 -8.63 35.92 12.00
CA TYR A 746 -9.17 36.38 13.29
C TYR A 746 -10.57 35.81 13.56
N ILE A 747 -11.39 35.61 12.52
CA ILE A 747 -12.68 34.93 12.64
C ILE A 747 -12.48 33.48 13.08
N THR A 748 -11.60 32.72 12.40
CA THR A 748 -11.27 31.34 12.81
C THR A 748 -10.65 31.29 14.20
N LEU A 749 -9.71 32.18 14.51
CA LEU A 749 -9.01 32.25 15.80
C LEU A 749 -9.97 32.46 16.97
N SER A 750 -11.04 33.25 16.78
CA SER A 750 -12.07 33.42 17.80
C SER A 750 -12.77 32.10 18.17
N ILE A 751 -12.96 31.19 17.19
CA ILE A 751 -13.47 29.83 17.42
C ILE A 751 -12.41 28.98 18.12
N VAL A 752 -11.18 28.97 17.60
CA VAL A 752 -10.07 28.18 18.16
C VAL A 752 -9.82 28.52 19.63
N SER A 753 -9.86 29.81 19.99
CA SER A 753 -9.68 30.27 21.37
C SER A 753 -10.71 29.72 22.36
N ARG A 754 -11.86 29.27 21.87
CA ARG A 754 -12.98 28.70 22.64
C ARG A 754 -13.22 27.22 22.35
N TYR A 755 -12.29 26.54 21.65
CA TYR A 755 -12.45 25.15 21.25
C TYR A 755 -12.79 24.22 22.41
N LEU A 756 -12.02 24.29 23.51
CA LEU A 756 -12.24 23.43 24.68
C LEU A 756 -13.55 23.76 25.40
N ASP A 757 -13.95 25.04 25.44
CA ASP A 757 -15.24 25.47 26.00
C ASP A 757 -16.40 24.81 25.22
N PHE A 758 -16.31 24.82 23.88
CA PHE A 758 -17.31 24.19 23.01
C PHE A 758 -17.33 22.66 23.14
N LYS A 759 -16.17 22.00 23.14
CA LYS A 759 -16.08 20.53 23.31
C LYS A 759 -16.60 20.07 24.67
N THR A 760 -16.31 20.83 25.73
CA THR A 760 -16.87 20.55 27.06
C THR A 760 -18.39 20.68 27.05
N GLY A 761 -18.93 21.67 26.33
CA GLY A 761 -20.36 21.83 26.13
C GLY A 761 -21.02 20.65 25.39
N GLU A 762 -20.38 20.14 24.33
CA GLU A 762 -20.85 18.94 23.61
C GLU A 762 -20.93 17.71 24.53
N VAL A 763 -19.91 17.46 25.37
CA VAL A 763 -19.92 16.34 26.32
C VAL A 763 -21.10 16.45 27.31
N TRP A 764 -21.38 17.64 27.84
CA TRP A 764 -22.51 17.83 28.76
C TRP A 764 -23.86 17.70 28.06
N GLU A 765 -23.95 18.09 26.79
CA GLU A 765 -25.14 17.90 25.98
C GLU A 765 -25.36 16.42 25.64
N GLU A 766 -24.30 15.66 25.35
CA GLU A 766 -24.33 14.20 25.19
C GLU A 766 -24.83 13.50 26.47
N ILE A 767 -24.28 13.85 27.64
CA ILE A 767 -24.71 13.31 28.95
C ILE A 767 -26.20 13.62 29.19
N SER A 768 -26.61 14.88 28.97
CA SER A 768 -28.01 15.30 29.18
C SER A 768 -28.96 14.52 28.27
N ARG A 769 -28.52 14.26 27.03
CA ARG A 769 -29.28 13.53 26.02
C ARG A 769 -29.38 12.03 26.34
N GLU A 770 -28.29 11.41 26.79
CA GLU A 770 -28.26 10.00 27.20
C GLU A 770 -29.18 9.74 28.41
N LEU A 771 -29.13 10.59 29.43
CA LEU A 771 -30.05 10.52 30.58
C LEU A 771 -31.52 10.58 30.14
N ALA A 772 -31.83 11.45 29.18
CA ALA A 772 -33.19 11.56 28.63
C ALA A 772 -33.60 10.30 27.85
N LEU A 773 -32.71 9.71 27.05
CA LEU A 773 -32.95 8.48 26.28
C LEU A 773 -33.19 7.27 27.20
N GLU A 774 -32.47 7.18 28.32
CA GLU A 774 -32.64 6.12 29.32
C GLU A 774 -33.85 6.35 30.25
N GLY A 775 -34.55 7.48 30.09
CA GLY A 775 -35.68 7.85 30.96
C GLY A 775 -35.25 8.20 32.39
N VAL A 776 -33.97 8.52 32.60
CA VAL A 776 -33.42 8.94 33.89
C VAL A 776 -33.71 10.42 34.09
N ARG A 777 -34.45 10.75 35.16
CA ARG A 777 -34.71 12.13 35.55
C ARG A 777 -33.68 12.58 36.59
N PRO A 778 -32.82 13.57 36.31
CA PRO A 778 -31.91 14.16 37.29
C PRO A 778 -32.69 14.79 38.45
N VAL A 779 -32.08 14.84 39.64
CA VAL A 779 -32.65 15.64 40.75
C VAL A 779 -32.65 17.13 40.38
N THR A 780 -33.54 17.91 40.99
CA THR A 780 -33.71 19.33 40.64
C THR A 780 -32.41 20.14 40.60
N PRO A 781 -31.48 20.02 41.57
CA PRO A 781 -30.20 20.74 41.51
C PRO A 781 -29.35 20.35 40.30
N ASP A 782 -29.31 19.07 39.93
CA ASP A 782 -28.53 18.58 38.80
C ASP A 782 -29.17 18.99 37.46
N ALA A 783 -30.50 18.99 37.38
CA ALA A 783 -31.22 19.50 36.20
C ALA A 783 -30.98 21.01 36.00
N GLU A 784 -30.99 21.79 37.08
CA GLU A 784 -30.64 23.22 37.04
C GLU A 784 -29.18 23.43 36.64
N ALA A 785 -28.26 22.58 37.11
CA ALA A 785 -26.85 22.62 36.73
C ALA A 785 -26.65 22.32 35.24
N LEU A 786 -27.26 21.25 34.70
CA LEU A 786 -27.20 20.91 33.27
C LEU A 786 -27.77 22.05 32.40
N GLN A 787 -28.88 22.65 32.81
CA GLN A 787 -29.45 23.81 32.11
C GLN A 787 -28.50 25.02 32.15
N THR A 788 -27.89 25.29 33.29
CA THR A 788 -26.94 26.40 33.45
C THR A 788 -25.70 26.20 32.57
N ILE A 789 -25.17 24.97 32.52
CA ILE A 789 -24.03 24.61 31.67
C ILE A 789 -24.40 24.82 30.19
N SER A 790 -25.54 24.30 29.75
CA SER A 790 -26.02 24.46 28.37
C SER A 790 -26.17 25.94 27.97
N GLN A 791 -26.77 26.76 28.85
CA GLN A 791 -26.90 28.21 28.61
C GLN A 791 -25.53 28.90 28.54
N ALA A 792 -24.59 28.53 29.43
CA ALA A 792 -23.26 29.12 29.44
C ALA A 792 -22.46 28.81 28.16
N THR A 793 -22.59 27.60 27.63
CA THR A 793 -21.99 27.20 26.34
C THR A 793 -22.60 28.00 25.18
N GLU A 794 -23.94 28.09 25.11
CA GLU A 794 -24.64 28.84 24.05
C GLU A 794 -24.29 30.34 24.11
N ASP A 795 -24.25 30.93 25.30
CA ASP A 795 -23.86 32.33 25.49
C ASP A 795 -22.40 32.58 25.08
N THR A 796 -21.52 31.59 25.26
CA THR A 796 -20.14 31.67 24.77
C THR A 796 -20.09 31.68 23.25
N ALA A 797 -20.85 30.82 22.58
CA ALA A 797 -20.93 30.79 21.12
C ALA A 797 -21.53 32.10 20.55
N LYS A 798 -22.55 32.66 21.20
CA LYS A 798 -23.12 33.97 20.84
C LYS A 798 -22.09 35.10 20.95
N ARG A 799 -21.32 35.16 22.04
CA ARG A 799 -20.24 36.14 22.20
C ARG A 799 -19.17 36.02 21.10
N VAL A 800 -18.82 34.79 20.71
CA VAL A 800 -17.90 34.57 19.59
C VAL A 800 -18.49 35.07 18.28
N SER A 801 -19.77 34.79 18.00
CA SER A 801 -20.46 35.30 16.80
C SER A 801 -20.54 36.83 16.75
N GLU A 802 -20.76 37.49 17.90
CA GLU A 802 -20.71 38.94 18.04
C GLU A 802 -19.30 39.49 17.76
N GLN A 803 -18.26 38.86 18.30
CA GLN A 803 -16.87 39.21 18.04
C GLN A 803 -16.51 39.07 16.56
N GLN A 804 -16.94 37.98 15.91
CA GLN A 804 -16.73 37.74 14.48
C GLN A 804 -17.41 38.82 13.62
N SER A 805 -18.63 39.23 14.01
CA SER A 805 -19.35 40.32 13.33
C SER A 805 -18.63 41.67 13.47
N ALA A 806 -18.07 41.96 14.64
CA ALA A 806 -17.27 43.16 14.86
C ALA A 806 -15.96 43.17 14.05
N ILE A 807 -15.35 42.00 13.82
CA ILE A 807 -14.15 41.87 12.98
C ILE A 807 -14.48 42.24 11.52
N LEU A 808 -15.57 41.68 10.97
CA LEU A 808 -16.01 41.98 9.60
C LEU A 808 -16.37 43.46 9.43
N GLN A 809 -17.11 44.04 10.38
CA GLN A 809 -17.47 45.45 10.32
C GLN A 809 -16.22 46.34 10.30
N ARG A 810 -15.20 46.02 11.11
CA ARG A 810 -13.94 46.77 11.12
C ARG A 810 -13.21 46.65 9.77
N GLN A 811 -13.22 45.47 9.16
CA GLN A 811 -12.64 45.28 7.83
C GLN A 811 -13.37 46.13 6.78
N GLU A 812 -14.70 46.11 6.76
CA GLU A 812 -15.50 46.93 5.83
C GLU A 812 -15.23 48.43 6.02
N GLU A 813 -15.12 48.89 7.27
CA GLU A 813 -14.78 50.29 7.60
C GLU A 813 -13.37 50.67 7.10
N GLU A 814 -12.39 49.79 7.29
CA GLU A 814 -11.01 49.98 6.80
C GLU A 814 -10.92 49.99 5.28
N GLU A 815 -11.63 49.08 4.60
CA GLU A 815 -11.70 49.02 3.14
C GLU A 815 -12.37 50.27 2.57
N ALA A 816 -13.49 50.70 3.16
CA ALA A 816 -14.16 51.95 2.78
C ALA A 816 -13.26 53.18 3.02
N GLN A 817 -12.48 53.19 4.10
CA GLN A 817 -11.54 54.27 4.38
C GLN A 817 -10.37 54.29 3.38
N LYS A 818 -9.81 53.13 3.04
CA LYS A 818 -8.76 53.00 2.02
C LYS A 818 -9.28 53.44 0.65
N GLU A 819 -10.47 52.99 0.27
CA GLU A 819 -11.12 53.42 -0.97
C GLU A 819 -11.31 54.95 -1.02
N GLN A 820 -11.79 55.55 0.07
CA GLN A 820 -11.91 57.01 0.17
C GLN A 820 -10.56 57.74 0.05
N GLN A 821 -9.50 57.19 0.65
CA GLN A 821 -8.14 57.73 0.52
C GLN A 821 -7.66 57.65 -0.93
N THR A 822 -7.83 56.51 -1.60
CA THR A 822 -7.49 56.35 -3.01
C THR A 822 -8.26 57.33 -3.90
N TYR A 823 -9.56 57.51 -3.70
CA TYR A 823 -10.32 58.54 -4.43
C TYR A 823 -9.88 59.96 -4.09
N ALA A 824 -9.48 60.24 -2.85
CA ALA A 824 -8.94 61.54 -2.46
C ALA A 824 -7.60 61.82 -3.17
N GLU A 825 -6.72 60.82 -3.26
CA GLU A 825 -5.47 60.89 -4.01
C GLU A 825 -5.71 61.14 -5.50
N ILE A 826 -6.63 60.40 -6.13
CA ILE A 826 -7.00 60.61 -7.54
C ILE A 826 -7.54 62.03 -7.76
N ARG A 827 -8.45 62.51 -6.89
CA ARG A 827 -8.98 63.87 -6.97
C ARG A 827 -7.89 64.93 -6.77
N SER A 828 -6.96 64.71 -5.84
CA SER A 828 -5.82 65.60 -5.59
C SER A 828 -4.91 65.68 -6.82
N ASN A 829 -4.56 64.52 -7.40
CA ASN A 829 -3.77 64.42 -8.62
C ASN A 829 -4.45 65.14 -9.80
N HIS A 830 -5.75 64.93 -10.01
CA HIS A 830 -6.50 65.64 -11.05
C HIS A 830 -6.53 67.16 -10.81
N LYS A 831 -6.72 67.59 -9.56
CA LYS A 831 -6.70 69.02 -9.21
C LYS A 831 -5.32 69.64 -9.40
N GLN A 832 -4.24 68.91 -9.09
CA GLN A 832 -2.87 69.34 -9.38
C GLN A 832 -2.63 69.43 -10.88
N GLN A 833 -3.11 68.49 -11.68
CA GLN A 833 -3.02 68.56 -13.15
C GLN A 833 -3.77 69.78 -13.69
N GLU A 834 -4.98 70.07 -13.21
CA GLU A 834 -5.76 71.24 -13.62
C GLU A 834 -5.07 72.56 -13.20
N LEU A 835 -4.53 72.63 -11.98
CA LEU A 835 -3.76 73.78 -11.51
C LEU A 835 -2.48 73.98 -12.34
N THR A 836 -1.82 72.88 -12.71
CA THR A 836 -0.63 72.92 -13.58
C THR A 836 -1.01 73.44 -14.96
N ALA A 837 -2.11 72.96 -15.55
CA ALA A 837 -2.64 73.45 -16.83
C ALA A 837 -2.99 74.96 -16.77
N LYS A 838 -3.72 75.40 -15.73
CA LYS A 838 -4.03 76.83 -15.53
C LYS A 838 -2.78 77.68 -15.31
N SER A 839 -1.79 77.17 -14.57
CA SER A 839 -0.52 77.86 -14.35
C SER A 839 0.27 77.99 -15.66
N TRP A 840 0.20 76.98 -16.52
CA TRP A 840 0.80 76.97 -17.84
C TRP A 840 0.10 77.94 -18.78
N GLU A 841 -1.24 77.93 -18.83
CA GLU A 841 -2.04 78.91 -19.58
C GLU A 841 -1.75 80.35 -19.11
N HIS A 842 -1.68 80.58 -17.80
CA HIS A 842 -1.33 81.88 -17.24
C HIS A 842 0.11 82.29 -17.57
N PHE A 843 1.07 81.34 -17.56
CA PHE A 843 2.45 81.58 -17.97
C PHE A 843 2.55 81.94 -19.47
N VAL A 844 1.82 81.23 -20.33
CA VAL A 844 1.71 81.52 -21.76
C VAL A 844 1.09 82.90 -21.96
N ALA A 845 -0.06 83.20 -21.34
CA ALA A 845 -0.73 84.49 -21.43
C ALA A 845 0.16 85.66 -20.95
N LYS A 846 0.97 85.45 -19.90
CA LYS A 846 1.94 86.45 -19.40
C LYS A 846 3.07 86.71 -20.40
N THR A 847 3.48 85.72 -21.19
CA THR A 847 4.57 85.86 -22.16
C THR A 847 4.08 86.32 -23.54
N SER A 848 2.83 86.05 -23.91
CA SER A 848 2.26 86.39 -25.22
C SER A 848 1.37 87.65 -25.26
N ASP A 849 0.78 88.10 -24.15
CA ASP A 849 -0.07 89.31 -24.10
C ASP A 849 0.55 90.44 -23.25
N HIS A 850 0.93 91.53 -23.91
CA HIS A 850 1.57 92.70 -23.28
C HIS A 850 0.69 93.40 -22.23
N LYS A 851 -0.64 93.35 -22.36
CA LYS A 851 -1.56 93.96 -21.39
C LYS A 851 -1.58 93.15 -20.08
N ILE A 852 -1.67 91.82 -20.20
CA ILE A 852 -1.66 90.89 -19.06
C ILE A 852 -0.31 90.96 -18.32
N LEU A 853 0.81 91.05 -19.05
CA LEU A 853 2.14 91.23 -18.45
C LEU A 853 2.23 92.51 -17.58
N LYS A 854 1.74 93.65 -18.09
CA LYS A 854 1.72 94.94 -17.35
C LYS A 854 0.87 94.85 -16.09
N GLU A 855 -0.28 94.19 -16.16
CA GLU A 855 -1.17 94.03 -15.01
C GLU A 855 -0.56 93.10 -13.95
N CYS A 856 0.03 91.98 -14.37
CA CYS A 856 0.75 91.07 -13.47
C CYS A 856 1.94 91.75 -12.80
N LYS A 857 2.71 92.59 -13.52
CA LYS A 857 3.80 93.39 -12.94
C LYS A 857 3.28 94.35 -11.86
N LYS A 858 2.17 95.03 -12.14
CA LYS A 858 1.53 95.96 -11.19
C LYS A 858 0.96 95.24 -9.96
N ARG A 859 0.42 94.03 -10.14
CA ARG A 859 -0.03 93.16 -9.02
C ARG A 859 1.14 92.66 -8.18
N GLN A 860 2.26 92.29 -8.81
CA GLN A 860 3.48 91.90 -8.11
C GLN A 860 4.07 93.07 -7.30
N GLU A 861 4.13 94.27 -7.88
CA GLU A 861 4.53 95.49 -7.17
C GLU A 861 3.61 95.78 -5.97
N LYS A 862 2.28 95.68 -6.14
CA LYS A 862 1.32 95.81 -5.04
C LYS A 862 1.48 94.74 -3.96
N SER A 863 1.74 93.48 -4.33
CA SER A 863 1.97 92.39 -3.38
C SER A 863 3.22 92.65 -2.56
N ILE A 864 4.31 93.07 -3.21
CA ILE A 864 5.55 93.48 -2.55
C ILE A 864 5.28 94.64 -1.59
N GLU A 865 4.58 95.68 -2.04
CA GLU A 865 4.20 96.83 -1.21
C GLU A 865 3.35 96.43 0.00
N SER A 866 2.42 95.49 -0.17
CA SER A 866 1.53 95.01 0.90
C SER A 866 2.21 94.08 1.90
N SER A 867 3.26 93.37 1.49
CA SER A 867 4.07 92.51 2.36
C SER A 867 5.07 93.30 3.22
N ARG A 868 5.22 94.62 2.99
CA ARG A 868 6.08 95.48 3.80
C ARG A 868 5.44 95.80 5.15
N PRO A 869 6.17 95.68 6.27
CA PRO A 869 5.68 96.11 7.57
C PRO A 869 5.42 97.62 7.57
N LYS A 870 4.23 98.05 7.99
CA LYS A 870 3.91 99.47 8.19
C LYS A 870 4.70 99.99 9.39
N ALA A 871 5.55 100.98 9.18
CA ALA A 871 6.26 101.68 10.27
C ALA A 871 5.24 102.35 11.21
N LYS A 872 5.04 101.79 12.41
CA LYS A 872 4.34 102.48 13.50
C LYS A 872 5.31 103.46 14.14
N GLY A 873 4.88 104.72 14.22
CA GLY A 873 5.27 105.75 15.19
C GLY A 873 6.74 105.85 15.58
N LYS A 874 7.37 106.99 15.25
CA LYS A 874 8.59 107.48 15.90
C LYS A 874 8.38 107.45 17.42
N ASP A 875 8.97 106.48 18.11
CA ASP A 875 9.51 106.60 19.47
C ASP A 875 10.40 105.40 19.79
N SER A 876 11.61 105.70 20.30
CA SER A 876 12.72 104.82 20.66
C SER A 876 13.58 104.22 19.51
N GLY A 877 14.75 104.84 19.30
CA GLY A 877 16.05 104.18 19.11
C GLY A 877 16.30 103.14 18.01
N THR A 878 15.37 102.84 17.11
CA THR A 878 15.50 101.73 16.16
C THR A 878 15.86 102.22 14.75
N ILE A 879 17.05 101.85 14.25
CA ILE A 879 17.50 102.14 12.88
C ILE A 879 16.95 101.06 11.93
N TYR A 880 16.10 101.45 10.98
CA TYR A 880 15.60 100.56 9.93
C TYR A 880 16.43 100.73 8.65
N HIS A 881 16.99 99.63 8.16
CA HIS A 881 17.81 99.61 6.94
C HIS A 881 16.94 99.40 5.70
N HIS A 882 17.02 100.33 4.74
CA HIS A 882 16.20 100.29 3.53
C HIS A 882 16.85 99.38 2.48
N THR A 883 16.23 98.24 2.18
CA THR A 883 16.77 97.26 1.20
C THR A 883 16.32 97.53 -0.26
N HIS A 884 15.81 98.73 -0.55
CA HIS A 884 15.24 99.06 -1.86
C HIS A 884 16.30 99.59 -2.83
N ILE A 885 16.41 98.98 -4.02
CA ILE A 885 17.23 99.49 -5.13
C ILE A 885 16.28 100.05 -6.21
N PRO A 886 16.21 101.38 -6.41
CA PRO A 886 15.33 101.99 -7.40
C PRO A 886 15.73 101.59 -8.83
N GLY A 887 14.74 101.28 -9.69
CA GLY A 887 14.95 101.11 -11.14
C GLY A 887 15.38 99.70 -11.61
N LEU A 888 15.28 98.67 -10.77
CA LEU A 888 15.55 97.28 -11.21
C LEU A 888 14.52 96.81 -12.26
N GLN A 889 15.00 96.38 -13.43
CA GLN A 889 14.18 95.80 -14.49
C GLN A 889 14.27 94.27 -14.59
N THR A 890 14.94 93.61 -13.64
CA THR A 890 15.10 92.14 -13.62
C THR A 890 14.66 91.56 -12.27
N THR A 891 14.09 90.36 -12.29
CA THR A 891 13.54 89.67 -11.09
C THR A 891 14.41 88.51 -10.59
N THR A 892 15.65 88.37 -11.06
CA THR A 892 16.55 87.29 -10.63
C THR A 892 17.72 87.84 -9.84
N PHE A 893 17.88 87.40 -8.59
CA PHE A 893 19.13 87.59 -7.86
C PHE A 893 19.43 86.43 -6.91
N CYS A 894 20.61 85.82 -7.07
CA CYS A 894 21.40 85.22 -6.00
C CYS A 894 22.78 85.89 -6.06
N GLY A 895 23.23 86.52 -4.96
CA GLY A 895 24.64 86.90 -4.79
C GLY A 895 24.99 88.40 -4.72
N ARG A 896 24.23 89.25 -4.02
CA ARG A 896 24.74 90.56 -3.58
C ARG A 896 24.60 90.68 -2.07
N VAL A 897 25.74 90.79 -1.39
CA VAL A 897 25.83 91.04 0.06
C VAL A 897 25.72 92.54 0.27
N MET A 898 24.77 92.97 1.10
CA MET A 898 24.65 94.36 1.56
C MET A 898 25.20 94.40 2.99
N ALA A 899 26.20 95.26 3.24
CA ALA A 899 26.69 95.48 4.60
C ALA A 899 25.71 96.39 5.33
N VAL A 900 25.24 95.95 6.49
CA VAL A 900 24.25 96.63 7.32
C VAL A 900 24.94 97.01 8.63
N GLU A 901 24.80 98.26 9.09
CA GLU A 901 25.42 98.68 10.37
C GLU A 901 24.81 97.90 11.53
N SER A 902 25.67 97.28 12.36
CA SER A 902 25.26 96.55 13.55
C SER A 902 24.89 97.50 14.69
N THR A 903 24.02 97.03 15.59
CA THR A 903 23.58 97.75 16.78
C THR A 903 24.79 98.22 17.62
N PRO A 904 24.84 99.49 18.08
CA PRO A 904 25.96 100.02 18.86
C PRO A 904 26.23 99.18 20.14
N ALA A 905 27.51 98.87 20.41
CA ALA A 905 27.92 97.94 21.47
C ALA A 905 27.49 98.32 22.90
N HIS A 906 27.12 99.58 23.15
CA HIS A 906 26.61 100.04 24.44
C HIS A 906 25.16 99.61 24.76
N LEU A 907 24.40 99.14 23.76
CA LEU A 907 23.01 98.70 23.90
C LEU A 907 22.84 97.19 24.02
N THR A 908 23.88 96.40 23.72
CA THR A 908 23.86 94.93 23.83
C THR A 908 24.86 94.39 24.86
N GLY A 909 25.53 95.26 25.63
CA GLY A 909 26.44 94.87 26.72
C GLY A 909 27.73 94.16 26.27
N GLY A 910 28.08 94.19 24.98
CA GLY A 910 29.25 93.48 24.45
C GLY A 910 29.17 91.94 24.56
N PRO A 911 30.10 91.21 23.91
CA PRO A 911 30.07 89.76 23.87
C PRO A 911 30.68 89.16 25.15
N LEU A 912 29.96 88.26 25.82
CA LEU A 912 30.47 87.30 26.82
C LEU A 912 31.30 87.91 27.98
N ALA A 913 30.63 88.41 29.02
CA ALA A 913 31.30 88.89 30.23
C ALA A 913 31.43 87.84 31.36
N ASN A 914 31.13 86.55 31.15
CA ASN A 914 31.39 85.49 32.16
C ASN A 914 31.30 84.04 31.61
N THR A 915 32.12 83.66 30.62
CA THR A 915 32.47 82.23 30.39
C THR A 915 33.71 82.07 29.50
N ASP A 916 34.61 81.18 29.92
CA ASP A 916 35.97 80.89 29.40
C ASP A 916 36.06 80.20 28.02
N LEU A 917 35.35 80.68 27.00
CA LEU A 917 35.55 80.19 25.63
C LEU A 917 35.69 81.35 24.64
N ALA A 918 36.85 82.00 24.70
CA ALA A 918 37.35 82.83 23.63
C ALA A 918 38.64 82.23 23.06
N LEU A 919 38.64 82.10 21.72
CA LEU A 919 39.77 81.97 20.80
C LEU A 919 40.27 80.55 20.46
N ALA A 920 39.65 79.97 19.44
CA ALA A 920 40.42 79.52 18.27
C ALA A 920 39.62 79.78 16.98
N ARG A 921 40.18 80.60 16.11
CA ARG A 921 39.67 80.95 14.78
C ARG A 921 39.67 79.71 13.88
N VAL A 922 38.59 79.50 13.11
CA VAL A 922 38.68 78.82 11.79
C VAL A 922 37.83 79.58 10.77
N PRO A 923 38.37 79.88 9.58
CA PRO A 923 37.74 80.73 8.56
C PRO A 923 36.81 79.91 7.66
N MET A 924 35.73 80.52 7.17
CA MET A 924 35.00 80.04 6.00
C MET A 924 35.02 81.14 4.94
N GLN A 925 36.07 81.07 4.11
CA GLN A 925 36.14 81.71 2.80
C GLN A 925 35.06 81.12 1.89
N GLY A 926 34.41 81.99 1.12
CA GLY A 926 33.63 81.58 -0.06
C GLY A 926 34.54 81.12 -1.20
N GLY A 927 34.06 80.16 -1.98
CA GLY A 927 34.72 79.70 -3.21
C GLY A 927 33.80 78.77 -4.00
N ALA A 928 33.70 79.02 -5.30
CA ALA A 928 32.76 78.39 -6.22
C ALA A 928 33.13 76.95 -6.62
N LEU A 929 32.13 76.26 -7.19
CA LEU A 929 32.18 75.16 -8.17
C LEU A 929 33.36 74.16 -8.05
N ARG A 930 33.07 72.99 -7.48
CA ARG A 930 33.69 71.73 -7.92
C ARG A 930 32.60 70.76 -8.40
N LYS A 931 32.87 70.20 -9.57
CA LYS A 931 32.11 69.21 -10.33
C LYS A 931 31.76 67.99 -9.45
N LEU A 932 30.50 67.60 -9.47
CA LEU A 932 30.06 66.25 -9.07
C LEU A 932 30.50 65.25 -10.15
N PRO A 933 30.94 64.02 -9.79
CA PRO A 933 31.17 62.96 -10.76
C PRO A 933 29.86 62.57 -11.45
N GLN A 934 29.97 62.29 -12.75
CA GLN A 934 28.91 61.80 -13.61
C GLN A 934 28.32 60.49 -13.06
N ALA A 935 27.01 60.46 -12.83
CA ALA A 935 26.24 59.23 -12.77
C ALA A 935 25.86 58.85 -14.21
N THR A 936 26.38 57.73 -14.69
CA THR A 936 26.02 57.12 -15.96
C THR A 936 24.65 56.45 -15.86
N GLN A 937 23.66 57.07 -16.50
CA GLN A 937 22.71 56.48 -17.45
C GLN A 937 22.36 54.98 -17.27
N GLN A 938 21.60 54.63 -16.22
CA GLN A 938 20.83 53.39 -16.19
C GLN A 938 19.56 53.38 -15.32
N ASP A 939 19.21 54.47 -14.62
CA ASP A 939 18.03 54.54 -13.73
C ASP A 939 16.89 55.43 -14.27
N LEU A 940 16.68 55.42 -15.59
CA LEU A 940 15.61 56.17 -16.25
C LEU A 940 14.91 55.30 -17.29
N GLU A 941 14.40 54.15 -16.86
CA GLU A 941 13.39 53.38 -17.59
C GLU A 941 12.60 52.52 -16.58
N HIS A 942 11.26 52.55 -16.70
CA HIS A 942 10.27 51.79 -15.94
C HIS A 942 9.66 52.39 -14.66
N LEU A 943 9.06 53.58 -14.81
CA LEU A 943 7.72 53.85 -14.27
C LEU A 943 6.83 54.27 -15.44
N ASN A 944 6.25 53.29 -16.14
CA ASN A 944 5.08 53.41 -17.02
C ASN A 944 4.74 52.02 -17.60
N ALA A 945 3.82 51.31 -16.95
CA ALA A 945 2.78 50.49 -17.61
C ALA A 945 1.98 49.72 -16.54
N VAL A 946 0.79 50.23 -16.25
CA VAL A 946 -0.36 49.40 -15.85
C VAL A 946 -0.96 48.86 -17.15
N SER A 947 -1.07 47.54 -17.28
CA SER A 947 -2.14 46.90 -18.06
C SER A 947 -2.26 45.41 -17.72
N VAL A 948 -3.42 45.07 -17.16
CA VAL A 948 -4.21 43.84 -17.38
C VAL A 948 -3.48 42.50 -17.23
N GLN A 949 -3.68 41.87 -16.07
CA GLN A 949 -4.36 40.57 -15.98
C GLN A 949 -5.28 40.58 -14.76
#